data_AF-A0A4Q5S931-F1
#
_entry.id   AF-A0A4Q5S931-F1
#
_cell.length_a   1.000
_cell.length_b   1.000
_cell.length_c   1.000
_cell.angle_alpha   90.00
_cell.angle_beta   90.00
_cell.angle_gamma   90.00
#
_symmetry.space_group_name_H-M   'P 1'
#
loop_
_entity.id
_entity.type
_entity.pdbx_description
1 polymer ?
#
loop_
_entity_poly.entity_id
_entity_poly.type
_entity_poly.pdbx_seq_one_letter_code
_entity_poly.pdbx_strand_id
1 'polypeptide(L)'
;MEQKQSSSLPEVWGGIECTINRVGDRYRDQLISSGHYRRGDDIAAFAELGIRALRYPILWEKHQSQQDAVIDFSWSQNRLNEIRSNNIEPIAGLLHHGSGPAFTSLEDPGFPEKLAEYAGKVAEQFPWIRYYTPVNEPLTTARFSGLYGFWYPHRATERSFFLMLLNQLKGTVLAMQAIRAVNPEAQLVQTEDLSYVHSTQKLAYQASFENKRRWLTMDLLCGLVDRKHYFWKYIVNTGIDESELDFFLENKFPPSIIGYNYYVTSERYLDENLDAYPVSTHGGNGKHFYADFEAVRKGKSAGLKSLLQQAWDRYGLPLAVTECHLSCTREEQLRWFTENWKICCELRNEGVDLRAITAWSLLGAYDWNSLLTRENQFYEPGVFDVSNNHRRPTALVQMIQQLATRGAYDSHLLNAKGWWHNQVKQDINQLPFSMSPVMIIGKTGTLGSAFQRICEVRSLSYVSLTRQDIDILDEQSIRQAVERYKPWAIVNATGFVRVDEAEQKQDECFNVNAVAPSIMAKVANDYGISFVSFSSDLVFDGDKNAPYTEDDLALPLNIYGESKARGESMILEANDAALVVRTSAFFGPWDKYNFVYAVLNAVKNGQSMEIPDDVLVSPTYVPDLCHAAMDLLIDQEKGIWHISNSGITSWAEFGGIIAAKAGYSTSTLIAKPSAEMCWKARRPLYSVLESGKGIKLPLLEDALHRYFENRIV
;
A
#
# COMPACT_ATOMS: atom_id res chain seq x y z
N MET A 1 40.20 -1.68 24.09
CA MET A 1 39.65 -1.10 22.84
C MET A 1 39.28 -2.25 21.94
N GLU A 2 38.09 -2.82 22.13
CA GLU A 2 37.50 -3.73 21.15
C GLU A 2 36.91 -2.87 20.04
N GLN A 3 37.53 -2.89 18.86
CA GLN A 3 36.88 -2.42 17.65
C GLN A 3 35.64 -3.30 17.45
N LYS A 4 34.46 -2.77 17.75
CA LYS A 4 33.20 -3.31 17.24
C LYS A 4 33.37 -3.44 15.73
N GLN A 5 33.45 -4.68 15.24
CA GLN A 5 33.19 -4.97 13.84
C GLN A 5 31.81 -4.40 13.53
N SER A 6 31.78 -3.23 12.87
CA SER A 6 30.58 -2.72 12.21
C SER A 6 30.02 -3.88 11.38
N SER A 7 28.73 -4.20 11.54
CA SER A 7 28.09 -5.21 10.69
C SER A 7 28.38 -4.88 9.22
N SER A 8 28.70 -5.89 8.42
CA SER A 8 28.90 -5.70 6.98
C SER A 8 27.63 -5.25 6.26
N LEU A 9 26.46 -5.35 6.91
CA LEU A 9 25.15 -5.07 6.35
C LEU A 9 24.64 -3.67 6.72
N PRO A 10 23.85 -3.02 5.84
CA PRO A 10 23.04 -1.85 6.17
C PRO A 10 22.12 -2.11 7.38
N GLU A 11 21.82 -1.07 8.14
CA GLU A 11 20.77 -1.12 9.15
C GLU A 11 19.38 -1.10 8.50
N VAL A 12 18.40 -1.64 9.22
CA VAL A 12 16.99 -1.44 8.88
C VAL A 12 16.43 -0.34 9.80
N TRP A 13 15.91 0.70 9.17
CA TRP A 13 15.19 1.78 9.86
C TRP A 13 13.68 1.65 9.62
N GLY A 14 12.88 2.28 10.47
CA GLY A 14 11.45 2.47 10.25
C GLY A 14 11.14 3.92 9.89
N GLY A 15 10.05 4.16 9.16
CA GLY A 15 9.53 5.50 8.94
C GLY A 15 8.01 5.49 8.77
N ILE A 16 7.34 6.47 9.34
CA ILE A 16 5.91 6.68 9.13
C ILE A 16 5.68 7.80 8.11
N GLU A 17 4.66 7.65 7.28
CA GLU A 17 4.11 8.76 6.51
C GLU A 17 3.44 9.76 7.47
N CYS A 18 3.91 11.00 7.47
CA CYS A 18 3.51 12.04 8.41
C CYS A 18 3.26 13.40 7.75
N THR A 19 3.08 13.41 6.43
CA THR A 19 2.88 14.64 5.66
C THR A 19 1.70 15.44 6.18
N ILE A 20 1.95 16.73 6.38
CA ILE A 20 0.92 17.75 6.53
C ILE A 20 0.96 18.67 5.31
N ASN A 21 0.09 18.41 4.32
CA ASN A 21 0.03 19.24 3.11
C ASN A 21 -1.17 20.19 3.13
N ARG A 22 -1.03 21.31 2.44
CA ARG A 22 -2.08 22.32 2.26
C ARG A 22 -2.47 22.44 0.79
N VAL A 23 -3.76 22.27 0.49
CA VAL A 23 -4.35 22.48 -0.84
C VAL A 23 -5.53 23.45 -0.69
N GLY A 24 -5.38 24.65 -1.27
CA GLY A 24 -6.24 25.78 -0.93
C GLY A 24 -6.14 26.11 0.56
N ASP A 25 -7.27 26.10 1.24
CA ASP A 25 -7.36 26.30 2.70
C ASP A 25 -7.53 25.00 3.48
N ARG A 26 -7.41 23.84 2.82
CA ARG A 26 -7.55 22.53 3.45
C ARG A 26 -6.20 21.95 3.80
N TYR A 27 -6.03 21.56 5.06
CA TYR A 27 -4.90 20.77 5.53
C TYR A 27 -5.26 19.29 5.51
N ARG A 28 -4.29 18.45 5.17
CA ARG A 28 -4.40 17.01 5.32
C ARG A 28 -3.26 16.54 6.17
N ASP A 29 -3.57 15.72 7.16
CA ASP A 29 -2.61 15.24 8.15
C ASP A 29 -2.64 13.71 8.11
N GLN A 30 -1.57 13.11 7.59
CA GLN A 30 -1.45 11.66 7.45
C GLN A 30 -1.46 10.93 8.80
N LEU A 31 -1.06 11.58 9.89
CA LEU A 31 -1.12 10.99 11.24
C LEU A 31 -2.55 10.99 11.80
N ILE A 32 -3.44 11.88 11.32
CA ILE A 32 -4.88 11.78 11.56
C ILE A 32 -5.46 10.63 10.74
N SER A 33 -5.20 10.58 9.43
CA SER A 33 -5.75 9.56 8.52
C SER A 33 -5.36 8.15 8.94
N SER A 34 -4.08 7.94 9.26
CA SER A 34 -3.59 6.66 9.77
C SER A 34 -4.04 6.36 11.20
N GLY A 35 -4.63 7.31 11.93
CA GLY A 35 -5.07 7.15 13.31
C GLY A 35 -3.95 7.16 14.37
N HIS A 36 -2.71 7.48 13.99
CA HIS A 36 -1.53 7.40 14.86
C HIS A 36 -1.64 8.28 16.13
N TYR A 37 -2.22 9.48 16.04
CA TYR A 37 -2.39 10.33 17.24
C TYR A 37 -3.26 9.67 18.33
N ARG A 38 -4.16 8.75 17.95
CA ARG A 38 -5.12 8.12 18.85
C ARG A 38 -4.68 6.73 19.32
N ARG A 39 -3.85 6.02 18.54
CA ARG A 39 -3.32 4.70 18.91
C ARG A 39 -2.06 4.83 19.77
N GLY A 40 -2.18 4.46 21.04
CA GLY A 40 -1.10 4.60 22.01
C GLY A 40 -0.02 3.51 21.97
N ASP A 41 -0.18 2.44 21.20
CA ASP A 41 0.68 1.25 21.22
C ASP A 41 1.50 1.06 19.92
N ASP A 42 1.42 1.99 18.97
CA ASP A 42 2.15 1.90 17.69
C ASP A 42 3.67 1.83 17.89
N ILE A 43 4.24 2.61 18.82
CA ILE A 43 5.70 2.59 19.08
C ILE A 43 6.15 1.23 19.63
N ALA A 44 5.35 0.59 20.48
CA ALA A 44 5.66 -0.73 21.01
C ALA A 44 5.73 -1.77 19.86
N ALA A 45 4.76 -1.74 18.95
CA ALA A 45 4.79 -2.61 17.77
C ALA A 45 5.95 -2.30 16.82
N PHE A 46 6.37 -1.04 16.69
CA PHE A 46 7.56 -0.71 15.90
C PHE A 46 8.85 -1.25 16.54
N ALA A 47 8.93 -1.27 17.88
CA ALA A 47 10.07 -1.83 18.59
C ALA A 47 10.21 -3.35 18.36
N GLU A 48 9.09 -4.07 18.24
CA GLU A 48 9.06 -5.51 17.93
C GLU A 48 9.64 -5.82 16.54
N LEU A 49 9.78 -4.83 15.65
CA LEU A 49 10.42 -5.01 14.34
C LEU A 49 11.94 -5.16 14.42
N GLY A 50 12.57 -4.75 15.52
CA GLY A 50 14.03 -4.76 15.66
C GLY A 50 14.77 -3.66 14.88
N ILE A 51 14.05 -2.63 14.42
CA ILE A 51 14.64 -1.47 13.72
C ILE A 51 15.64 -0.71 14.62
N ARG A 52 16.67 -0.11 14.00
CA ARG A 52 17.71 0.64 14.72
C ARG A 52 17.38 2.12 14.92
N ALA A 53 16.73 2.71 13.94
CA ALA A 53 16.28 4.08 13.98
C ALA A 53 14.85 4.20 13.46
N LEU A 54 14.16 5.24 13.90
CA LEU A 54 12.81 5.58 13.46
C LEU A 54 12.76 7.02 12.99
N ARG A 55 12.46 7.23 11.70
CA ARG A 55 12.09 8.55 11.18
C ARG A 55 10.76 8.94 11.79
N TYR A 56 10.79 9.88 12.72
CA TYR A 56 9.65 10.21 13.56
C TYR A 56 9.35 11.72 13.55
N PRO A 57 8.07 12.11 13.36
CA PRO A 57 7.66 13.51 13.27
C PRO A 57 7.67 14.25 14.61
N ILE A 58 8.14 15.50 14.56
CA ILE A 58 7.90 16.57 15.54
C ILE A 58 7.43 17.78 14.73
N LEU A 59 6.26 17.66 14.11
CA LEU A 59 5.81 18.56 13.02
C LEU A 59 5.43 19.94 13.50
N TRP A 60 5.96 20.96 12.84
CA TRP A 60 5.71 22.36 13.16
C TRP A 60 4.23 22.73 13.00
N GLU A 61 3.60 22.33 11.89
CA GLU A 61 2.19 22.56 11.57
C GLU A 61 1.26 22.07 12.68
N LYS A 62 1.63 20.94 13.29
CA LYS A 62 0.85 20.29 14.33
C LYS A 62 0.96 21.03 15.67
N HIS A 63 2.17 21.42 16.04
CA HIS A 63 2.46 22.03 17.33
C HIS A 63 2.09 23.51 17.40
N GLN A 64 2.12 24.23 16.27
CA GLN A 64 1.94 25.67 16.24
C GLN A 64 1.05 26.08 15.07
N SER A 65 -0.27 25.92 15.20
CA SER A 65 -1.21 26.27 14.11
C SER A 65 -1.33 27.78 13.85
N GLN A 66 -0.96 28.62 14.83
CA GLN A 66 -0.96 30.08 14.77
C GLN A 66 0.36 30.64 15.32
N GLN A 67 0.78 31.82 14.85
CA GLN A 67 2.13 32.35 15.08
C GLN A 67 2.50 32.46 16.57
N ASP A 68 1.56 32.86 17.41
CA ASP A 68 1.80 33.05 18.85
C ASP A 68 1.19 31.93 19.71
N ALA A 69 0.77 30.82 19.09
CA ALA A 69 0.24 29.68 19.81
C ALA A 69 1.33 29.07 20.72
N VAL A 70 0.95 28.77 21.96
CA VAL A 70 1.81 28.03 22.89
C VAL A 70 2.05 26.63 22.32
N ILE A 71 3.31 26.25 22.19
CA ILE A 71 3.69 24.93 21.72
C ILE A 71 3.56 23.93 22.86
N ASP A 72 2.75 22.89 22.66
CA ASP A 72 2.62 21.76 23.56
C ASP A 72 3.35 20.53 23.00
N PHE A 73 4.48 20.19 23.62
CA PHE A 73 5.27 19.01 23.26
C PHE A 73 4.85 17.74 24.02
N SER A 74 3.83 17.77 24.87
CA SER A 74 3.50 16.66 25.77
C SER A 74 3.24 15.35 25.02
N TRP A 75 2.54 15.40 23.90
CA TRP A 75 2.29 14.22 23.07
C TRP A 75 3.59 13.67 22.46
N SER A 76 4.38 14.52 21.80
CA SER A 76 5.67 14.11 21.23
C SER A 76 6.65 13.60 22.28
N GLN A 77 6.69 14.22 23.47
CA GLN A 77 7.52 13.80 24.58
C GLN A 77 7.20 12.37 25.02
N ASN A 78 5.92 12.03 25.14
CA ASN A 78 5.50 10.68 25.49
C ASN A 78 5.97 9.66 24.44
N ARG A 79 5.74 9.96 23.14
CA ARG A 79 6.14 9.06 22.04
C ARG A 79 7.65 8.91 21.94
N LEU A 80 8.41 10.00 22.01
CA LEU A 80 9.87 10.01 21.96
C LEU A 80 10.50 9.28 23.16
N ASN A 81 9.89 9.39 24.35
CA ASN A 81 10.31 8.63 25.52
C ASN A 81 10.10 7.12 25.31
N GLU A 82 8.99 6.70 24.70
CA GLU A 82 8.77 5.29 24.35
C GLU A 82 9.79 4.80 23.32
N ILE A 83 10.05 5.59 22.26
CA ILE A 83 11.07 5.28 21.24
C ILE A 83 12.44 5.08 21.90
N ARG A 84 12.86 6.03 22.75
CA ARG A 84 14.13 5.99 23.48
C ARG A 84 14.21 4.82 24.46
N SER A 85 13.12 4.53 25.18
CA SER A 85 13.07 3.41 26.15
C SER A 85 13.19 2.04 25.47
N ASN A 86 12.79 1.95 24.19
CA ASN A 86 12.97 0.77 23.35
C ASN A 86 14.34 0.73 22.64
N ASN A 87 15.27 1.63 22.96
CA ASN A 87 16.60 1.74 22.35
C ASN A 87 16.56 1.96 20.82
N ILE A 88 15.55 2.66 20.34
CA ILE A 88 15.44 3.10 18.95
C ILE A 88 15.93 4.54 18.86
N GLU A 89 16.80 4.84 17.89
CA GLU A 89 17.28 6.20 17.66
C GLU A 89 16.24 7.01 16.85
N PRO A 90 15.68 8.12 17.37
CA PRO A 90 14.78 8.94 16.59
C PRO A 90 15.56 9.80 15.57
N ILE A 91 15.04 9.86 14.35
CA ILE A 91 15.42 10.86 13.35
C ILE A 91 14.26 11.85 13.28
N ALA A 92 14.42 13.01 13.92
CA ALA A 92 13.35 13.98 14.12
C ALA A 92 13.04 14.77 12.84
N GLY A 93 11.83 14.59 12.30
CA GLY A 93 11.32 15.35 11.16
C GLY A 93 10.52 16.58 11.60
N LEU A 94 10.89 17.79 11.16
CA LEU A 94 10.22 19.03 11.59
C LEU A 94 9.16 19.51 10.60
N LEU A 95 9.39 19.28 9.31
CA LEU A 95 8.48 19.51 8.20
C LEU A 95 8.58 18.33 7.23
N HIS A 96 7.46 17.65 6.95
CA HIS A 96 7.42 16.53 6.01
C HIS A 96 6.50 16.90 4.84
N HIS A 97 7.10 17.44 3.77
CA HIS A 97 6.38 18.25 2.77
C HIS A 97 5.59 19.40 3.42
N GLY A 98 4.67 20.02 2.66
CA GLY A 98 3.85 21.13 3.17
C GLY A 98 4.55 22.48 3.10
N SER A 99 3.99 23.46 3.81
CA SER A 99 4.43 24.86 3.79
C SER A 99 4.66 25.44 5.19
N GLY A 100 4.74 24.60 6.22
CA GLY A 100 4.65 25.02 7.60
C GLY A 100 3.23 25.43 8.01
N PRO A 101 3.07 25.96 9.23
CA PRO A 101 1.81 26.44 9.78
C PRO A 101 1.02 27.43 8.90
N ALA A 102 -0.21 27.73 9.29
CA ALA A 102 -1.08 28.61 8.51
C ALA A 102 -0.58 30.05 8.31
N PHE A 103 0.33 30.51 9.16
CA PHE A 103 0.95 31.84 9.09
C PHE A 103 2.26 31.86 8.31
N THR A 104 2.64 30.75 7.68
CA THR A 104 3.87 30.63 6.88
C THR A 104 3.55 30.36 5.42
N SER A 105 4.52 30.67 4.57
CA SER A 105 4.51 30.31 3.15
C SER A 105 5.93 30.05 2.71
N LEU A 106 6.13 29.10 1.79
CA LEU A 106 7.45 28.80 1.26
C LEU A 106 8.06 29.97 0.46
N GLU A 107 7.24 30.94 0.03
CA GLU A 107 7.73 32.16 -0.64
C GLU A 107 8.05 33.32 0.33
N ASP A 108 7.69 33.18 1.62
CA ASP A 108 7.96 34.21 2.64
C ASP A 108 9.47 34.22 2.96
N PRO A 109 10.17 35.36 2.80
CA PRO A 109 11.58 35.46 3.17
C PRO A 109 11.83 35.23 4.66
N GLY A 110 10.82 35.35 5.53
CA GLY A 110 10.93 35.03 6.95
C GLY A 110 10.66 33.56 7.30
N PHE A 111 10.35 32.70 6.33
CA PHE A 111 10.18 31.26 6.55
C PHE A 111 11.42 30.60 7.19
N PRO A 112 12.66 30.85 6.71
CA PRO A 112 13.86 30.23 7.26
C PRO A 112 14.05 30.47 8.77
N GLU A 113 13.88 31.72 9.22
CA GLU A 113 14.09 32.12 10.62
C GLU A 113 13.00 31.56 11.52
N LYS A 114 11.74 31.56 11.05
CA LYS A 114 10.62 30.98 11.80
C LYS A 114 10.78 29.47 12.00
N LEU A 115 11.25 28.75 10.97
CA LEU A 115 11.57 27.32 11.10
C LEU A 115 12.73 27.11 12.08
N ALA A 116 13.75 27.97 12.04
CA ALA A 116 14.89 27.87 12.95
C ALA A 116 14.49 28.12 14.41
N GLU A 117 13.60 29.07 14.68
CA GLU A 117 13.05 29.31 16.02
C GLU A 117 12.32 28.06 16.56
N TYR A 118 11.46 27.47 15.73
CA TYR A 118 10.76 26.24 16.09
C TYR A 118 11.74 25.08 16.35
N ALA A 119 12.73 24.89 15.48
CA ALA A 119 13.77 23.87 15.63
C ALA A 119 14.59 24.05 16.91
N GLY A 120 14.91 25.29 17.28
CA GLY A 120 15.57 25.62 18.55
C GLY A 120 14.73 25.17 19.75
N LYS A 121 13.43 25.49 19.77
CA LYS A 121 12.50 25.06 20.84
C LYS A 121 12.40 23.53 20.94
N VAL A 122 12.39 22.83 19.80
CA VAL A 122 12.44 21.36 19.77
C VAL A 122 13.74 20.84 20.40
N ALA A 123 14.89 21.42 20.05
CA ALA A 123 16.19 21.01 20.59
C ALA A 123 16.32 21.31 22.10
N GLU A 124 15.78 22.44 22.57
CA GLU A 124 15.72 22.78 24.00
C GLU A 124 14.87 21.77 24.78
N GLN A 125 13.73 21.35 24.22
CA GLN A 125 12.86 20.34 24.83
C GLN A 125 13.49 18.94 24.79
N PHE A 126 14.18 18.60 23.70
CA PHE A 126 14.74 17.28 23.46
C PHE A 126 16.25 17.34 23.14
N PRO A 127 17.10 17.80 24.09
CA PRO A 127 18.52 18.08 23.83
C PRO A 127 19.35 16.82 23.55
N TRP A 128 18.76 15.65 23.74
CA TRP A 128 19.37 14.34 23.54
C TRP A 128 19.15 13.78 22.13
N ILE A 129 18.23 14.33 21.32
CA ILE A 129 18.03 13.86 19.96
C ILE A 129 19.26 14.22 19.13
N ARG A 130 19.80 13.22 18.43
CA ARG A 130 21.01 13.37 17.63
C ARG A 130 20.71 13.62 16.15
N TYR A 131 19.71 12.98 15.57
CA TYR A 131 19.46 13.05 14.12
C TYR A 131 18.22 13.88 13.81
N TYR A 132 18.35 14.76 12.82
CA TYR A 132 17.27 15.65 12.40
C TYR A 132 17.13 15.68 10.88
N THR A 133 15.88 15.78 10.41
CA THR A 133 15.49 16.15 9.05
C THR A 133 14.59 17.39 9.14
N PRO A 134 15.15 18.61 9.13
CA PRO A 134 14.34 19.82 9.26
C PRO A 134 13.26 19.94 8.17
N VAL A 135 13.60 19.62 6.92
CA VAL A 135 12.67 19.63 5.79
C VAL A 135 12.87 18.35 4.96
N ASN A 136 11.81 17.55 4.80
CA ASN A 136 11.80 16.40 3.89
C ASN A 136 11.63 16.84 2.43
N GLU A 137 12.46 16.32 1.52
CA GLU A 137 12.38 16.53 0.07
C GLU A 137 12.06 17.99 -0.37
N PRO A 138 12.95 18.95 -0.07
CA PRO A 138 12.71 20.36 -0.39
C PRO A 138 12.58 20.61 -1.90
N LEU A 139 13.26 19.85 -2.76
CA LEU A 139 13.13 19.98 -4.23
C LEU A 139 11.77 19.48 -4.71
N THR A 140 11.35 18.28 -4.28
CA THR A 140 10.03 17.73 -4.61
C THR A 140 8.93 18.68 -4.16
N THR A 141 8.99 19.14 -2.91
CA THR A 141 8.01 20.07 -2.34
C THR A 141 7.95 21.38 -3.12
N ALA A 142 9.12 21.97 -3.46
CA ALA A 142 9.17 23.16 -4.30
C ALA A 142 8.59 22.93 -5.70
N ARG A 143 8.78 21.76 -6.32
CA ARG A 143 8.16 21.44 -7.63
C ARG A 143 6.64 21.43 -7.52
N PHE A 144 6.09 20.72 -6.54
CA PHE A 144 4.63 20.63 -6.39
C PHE A 144 3.99 21.96 -5.99
N SER A 145 4.65 22.78 -5.17
CA SER A 145 4.12 24.08 -4.74
C SER A 145 4.39 25.24 -5.69
N GLY A 146 5.55 25.24 -6.34
CA GLY A 146 6.09 26.40 -7.06
C GLY A 146 6.12 26.27 -8.58
N LEU A 147 6.26 25.03 -9.09
CA LEU A 147 6.36 24.76 -10.52
C LEU A 147 5.04 24.22 -11.10
N TYR A 148 4.38 23.31 -10.38
CA TYR A 148 3.14 22.66 -10.83
C TYR A 148 1.88 23.25 -10.18
N GLY A 149 2.03 23.92 -9.04
CA GLY A 149 0.93 24.58 -8.34
C GLY A 149 -0.10 23.64 -7.72
N PHE A 150 0.26 22.37 -7.47
CA PHE A 150 -0.62 21.40 -6.83
C PHE A 150 -0.79 21.66 -5.34
N TRP A 151 0.27 22.08 -4.66
CA TRP A 151 0.28 22.39 -3.23
C TRP A 151 0.40 23.89 -2.99
N TYR A 152 -0.01 24.34 -1.81
CA TYR A 152 0.12 25.73 -1.40
C TYR A 152 1.59 26.21 -1.53
N PRO A 153 1.85 27.45 -1.99
CA PRO A 153 0.90 28.51 -2.34
C PRO A 153 0.41 28.50 -3.80
N HIS A 154 0.43 27.35 -4.47
CA HIS A 154 -0.12 27.14 -5.82
C HIS A 154 0.50 28.04 -6.90
N ARG A 155 1.80 28.28 -6.81
CA ARG A 155 2.53 29.01 -7.86
C ARG A 155 2.90 28.04 -8.98
N ALA A 156 3.05 28.59 -10.18
CA ALA A 156 3.43 27.83 -11.37
C ALA A 156 4.48 28.62 -12.18
N THR A 157 5.54 29.08 -11.51
CA THR A 157 6.63 29.84 -12.15
C THR A 157 7.99 29.31 -11.68
N GLU A 158 8.98 29.34 -12.57
CA GLU A 158 10.35 28.93 -12.22
C GLU A 158 10.94 29.77 -11.08
N ARG A 159 10.66 31.08 -11.07
CA ARG A 159 11.08 31.97 -9.99
C ARG A 159 10.53 31.52 -8.64
N SER A 160 9.22 31.23 -8.56
CA SER A 160 8.59 30.74 -7.34
C SER A 160 9.18 29.40 -6.91
N PHE A 161 9.37 28.46 -7.85
CA PHE A 161 10.01 27.18 -7.58
C PHE A 161 11.39 27.35 -6.91
N PHE A 162 12.30 28.13 -7.52
CA PHE A 162 13.63 28.31 -6.95
C PHE A 162 13.60 29.08 -5.64
N LEU A 163 12.77 30.12 -5.50
CA LEU A 163 12.65 30.87 -4.25
C LEU A 163 12.21 29.95 -3.09
N MET A 164 11.21 29.10 -3.32
CA MET A 164 10.75 28.13 -2.33
C MET A 164 11.80 27.09 -1.99
N LEU A 165 12.57 26.61 -2.98
CA LEU A 165 13.70 25.71 -2.73
C LEU A 165 14.75 26.39 -1.84
N LEU A 166 15.18 27.60 -2.20
CA LEU A 166 16.20 28.34 -1.46
C LEU A 166 15.74 28.65 -0.03
N ASN A 167 14.49 29.07 0.18
CA ASN A 167 13.94 29.31 1.52
C ASN A 167 13.91 28.04 2.38
N GLN A 168 13.51 26.89 1.82
CA GLN A 168 13.53 25.62 2.56
C GLN A 168 14.95 25.20 2.95
N LEU A 169 15.92 25.37 2.04
CA LEU A 169 17.31 25.01 2.31
C LEU A 169 17.98 25.99 3.29
N LYS A 170 17.72 27.30 3.18
CA LYS A 170 18.11 28.29 4.19
C LYS A 170 17.53 27.92 5.55
N GLY A 171 16.24 27.59 5.60
CA GLY A 171 15.56 27.14 6.81
C GLY A 171 16.20 25.89 7.40
N THR A 172 16.61 24.94 6.57
CA THR A 172 17.34 23.74 7.01
C THR A 172 18.69 24.10 7.67
N VAL A 173 19.47 24.98 7.04
CA VAL A 173 20.76 25.45 7.58
C VAL A 173 20.56 26.17 8.91
N LEU A 174 19.67 27.15 8.96
CA LEU A 174 19.40 27.94 10.16
C LEU A 174 18.81 27.09 11.29
N ALA A 175 17.91 26.15 10.98
CA ALA A 175 17.36 25.20 11.94
C ALA A 175 18.47 24.34 12.55
N MET A 176 19.38 23.80 11.74
CA MET A 176 20.48 23.00 12.26
C MET A 176 21.50 23.83 13.06
N GLN A 177 21.70 25.10 12.72
CA GLN A 177 22.50 26.02 13.55
C GLN A 177 21.85 26.24 14.93
N ALA A 178 20.55 26.50 14.97
CA ALA A 178 19.79 26.64 16.22
C ALA A 178 19.81 25.36 17.06
N ILE A 179 19.59 24.20 16.43
CA ILE A 179 19.69 22.88 17.08
C ILE A 179 21.09 22.67 17.65
N ARG A 180 22.15 22.97 16.91
CA ARG A 180 23.55 22.78 17.35
C ARG A 180 24.00 23.75 18.44
N ALA A 181 23.33 24.89 18.59
CA ALA A 181 23.54 25.76 19.74
C ALA A 181 23.14 25.09 21.06
N VAL A 182 22.18 24.15 21.02
CA VAL A 182 21.73 23.36 22.18
C VAL A 182 22.46 22.01 22.26
N ASN A 183 22.53 21.28 21.14
CA ASN A 183 23.21 20.00 21.03
C ASN A 183 24.29 20.04 19.92
N PRO A 184 25.56 20.33 20.26
CA PRO A 184 26.65 20.42 19.28
C PRO A 184 26.88 19.14 18.45
N GLU A 185 26.46 17.97 18.96
CA GLU A 185 26.61 16.67 18.30
C GLU A 185 25.46 16.35 17.32
N ALA A 186 24.48 17.24 17.18
CA ALA A 186 23.36 17.02 16.28
C ALA A 186 23.78 16.92 14.81
N GLN A 187 23.20 15.94 14.12
CA GLN A 187 23.52 15.50 12.77
C GLN A 187 22.34 15.74 11.84
N LEU A 188 22.63 16.31 10.66
CA LEU A 188 21.64 16.50 9.60
C LEU A 188 21.53 15.21 8.78
N VAL A 189 20.32 14.66 8.71
CA VAL A 189 19.90 13.67 7.72
C VAL A 189 19.01 14.40 6.72
N GLN A 190 19.58 14.81 5.58
CA GLN A 190 18.81 15.50 4.55
C GLN A 190 18.28 14.49 3.54
N THR A 191 16.99 14.57 3.22
CA THR A 191 16.33 13.67 2.27
C THR A 191 15.99 14.37 0.95
N GLU A 192 15.97 13.61 -0.14
CA GLU A 192 15.43 14.01 -1.44
C GLU A 192 14.96 12.78 -2.26
N ASP A 193 14.02 12.96 -3.18
CA ASP A 193 13.69 11.93 -4.18
C ASP A 193 14.88 11.68 -5.12
N LEU A 194 15.25 10.41 -5.31
CA LEU A 194 16.32 9.99 -6.21
C LEU A 194 15.79 9.70 -7.62
N SER A 195 15.35 10.74 -8.31
CA SER A 195 14.77 10.64 -9.65
C SER A 195 15.79 10.53 -10.78
N TYR A 196 15.38 9.94 -11.90
CA TYR A 196 16.09 9.99 -13.17
C TYR A 196 15.10 10.18 -14.32
N VAL A 197 15.42 11.09 -15.25
CA VAL A 197 14.58 11.38 -16.42
C VAL A 197 15.22 10.80 -17.68
N HIS A 198 14.51 9.89 -18.31
CA HIS A 198 14.76 9.36 -19.65
C HIS A 198 13.96 10.17 -20.67
N SER A 199 14.32 10.06 -21.95
CA SER A 199 13.52 10.67 -23.01
C SER A 199 13.75 10.06 -24.38
N THR A 200 12.91 10.46 -25.33
CA THR A 200 13.25 10.42 -26.75
C THR A 200 14.45 11.32 -27.07
N GLN A 201 15.03 11.15 -28.26
CA GLN A 201 16.17 11.95 -28.71
C GLN A 201 15.83 13.46 -28.78
N LYS A 202 14.61 13.82 -29.20
CA LYS A 202 14.17 15.22 -29.34
C LYS A 202 14.16 15.96 -28.00
N LEU A 203 13.85 15.25 -26.92
CA LEU A 203 13.71 15.80 -25.57
C LEU A 203 14.95 15.57 -24.69
N ALA A 204 16.05 15.06 -25.26
CA ALA A 204 17.29 14.77 -24.54
C ALA A 204 17.86 15.99 -23.79
N TYR A 205 17.66 17.21 -24.32
CA TYR A 205 18.07 18.44 -23.64
C TYR A 205 17.27 18.68 -22.35
N GLN A 206 15.97 18.37 -22.34
CA GLN A 206 15.12 18.54 -21.16
C GLN A 206 15.44 17.46 -20.13
N ALA A 207 15.56 16.20 -20.54
CA ALA A 207 16.00 15.13 -19.65
C ALA A 207 17.37 15.45 -19.03
N SER A 208 18.32 15.97 -19.82
CA SER A 208 19.63 16.40 -19.32
C SER A 208 19.55 17.59 -18.35
N PHE A 209 18.58 18.48 -18.50
CA PHE A 209 18.33 19.57 -17.56
C PHE A 209 17.79 19.02 -16.23
N GLU A 210 16.77 18.16 -16.29
CA GLU A 210 16.17 17.54 -15.09
C GLU A 210 17.15 16.67 -14.31
N ASN A 211 17.97 15.87 -15.01
CA ASN A 211 19.01 15.04 -14.40
C ASN A 211 20.16 15.86 -13.77
N LYS A 212 20.31 17.15 -14.13
CA LYS A 212 21.17 18.07 -13.35
C LYS A 212 20.41 18.65 -12.17
N ARG A 213 19.14 19.02 -12.36
CA ARG A 213 18.30 19.67 -11.34
C ARG A 213 18.09 18.79 -10.11
N ARG A 214 17.95 17.46 -10.27
CA ARG A 214 17.76 16.54 -9.14
C ARG A 214 18.82 16.63 -8.04
N TRP A 215 20.04 17.08 -8.38
CA TRP A 215 21.14 17.20 -7.43
C TRP A 215 21.13 18.51 -6.64
N LEU A 216 20.24 19.45 -6.99
CA LEU A 216 20.34 20.85 -6.58
C LEU A 216 20.23 21.05 -5.06
N THR A 217 19.37 20.29 -4.38
CA THR A 217 19.28 20.29 -2.90
C THR A 217 20.63 20.03 -2.25
N MET A 218 21.26 18.92 -2.60
CA MET A 218 22.54 18.51 -2.02
C MET A 218 23.70 19.37 -2.52
N ASP A 219 23.66 19.80 -3.78
CA ASP A 219 24.67 20.69 -4.35
C ASP A 219 24.71 22.05 -3.64
N LEU A 220 23.55 22.62 -3.30
CA LEU A 220 23.47 23.87 -2.55
C LEU A 220 24.00 23.70 -1.12
N LEU A 221 23.53 22.68 -0.40
CA LEU A 221 23.95 22.42 0.99
C LEU A 221 25.45 22.08 1.10
N CYS A 222 26.00 21.34 0.14
CA CYS A 222 27.43 21.03 0.08
C CYS A 222 28.29 22.18 -0.48
N GLY A 223 27.69 23.29 -0.92
CA GLY A 223 28.41 24.44 -1.47
C GLY A 223 29.07 24.16 -2.83
N LEU A 224 28.48 23.29 -3.64
CA LEU A 224 28.92 22.96 -5.01
C LEU A 224 28.30 23.89 -6.07
N VAL A 225 27.24 24.64 -5.72
CA VAL A 225 26.65 25.66 -6.59
C VAL A 225 27.41 26.98 -6.43
N ASP A 226 28.47 27.16 -7.22
CA ASP A 226 29.21 28.41 -7.32
C ASP A 226 28.79 29.24 -8.55
N ARG A 227 29.41 30.41 -8.74
CA ARG A 227 29.16 31.33 -9.87
C ARG A 227 29.40 30.71 -11.26
N LYS A 228 30.14 29.60 -11.34
CA LYS A 228 30.40 28.86 -12.59
C LYS A 228 29.42 27.70 -12.78
N HIS A 229 28.68 27.32 -11.74
CA HIS A 229 27.71 26.24 -11.78
C HIS A 229 26.58 26.53 -12.77
N TYR A 230 26.13 25.48 -13.46
CA TYR A 230 25.09 25.57 -14.50
C TYR A 230 23.83 26.30 -14.03
N PHE A 231 23.37 26.02 -12.81
CA PHE A 231 22.16 26.62 -12.26
C PHE A 231 22.32 28.02 -11.69
N TRP A 232 23.54 28.51 -11.43
CA TRP A 232 23.73 29.83 -10.82
C TRP A 232 23.09 30.93 -11.67
N LYS A 233 23.55 31.04 -12.92
CA LYS A 233 23.03 32.03 -13.86
C LYS A 233 21.57 31.76 -14.23
N TYR A 234 21.17 30.49 -14.26
CA TYR A 234 19.77 30.11 -14.52
C TYR A 234 18.83 30.68 -13.46
N ILE A 235 19.16 30.47 -12.18
CA ILE A 235 18.39 30.95 -11.03
C ILE A 235 18.32 32.48 -11.04
N VAL A 236 19.46 33.17 -11.21
CA VAL A 236 19.50 34.64 -11.26
C VAL A 236 18.63 35.20 -12.40
N ASN A 237 18.66 34.55 -13.57
CA ASN A 237 17.84 34.96 -14.72
C ASN A 237 16.32 34.80 -14.47
N THR A 238 15.90 34.03 -13.47
CA THR A 238 14.48 33.99 -13.05
C THR A 238 14.04 35.23 -12.28
N GLY A 239 14.97 36.15 -11.96
CA GLY A 239 14.72 37.33 -11.14
C GLY A 239 14.90 37.09 -9.63
N ILE A 240 15.70 36.09 -9.26
CA ILE A 240 16.19 35.88 -7.90
C ILE A 240 17.49 36.65 -7.72
N ASP A 241 17.61 37.37 -6.62
CA ASP A 241 18.80 38.16 -6.32
C ASP A 241 20.01 37.25 -6.06
N GLU A 242 21.19 37.64 -6.52
CA GLU A 242 22.40 36.82 -6.38
C GLU A 242 22.77 36.59 -4.90
N SER A 243 22.40 37.52 -4.01
CA SER A 243 22.60 37.37 -2.56
C SER A 243 21.88 36.16 -1.96
N GLU A 244 20.79 35.69 -2.58
CA GLU A 244 20.07 34.49 -2.16
C GLU A 244 20.93 33.23 -2.32
N LEU A 245 21.80 33.21 -3.33
CA LEU A 245 22.74 32.11 -3.59
C LEU A 245 24.05 32.28 -2.81
N ASP A 246 24.50 33.52 -2.60
CA ASP A 246 25.70 33.81 -1.79
C ASP A 246 25.60 33.25 -0.38
N PHE A 247 24.38 33.21 0.20
CA PHE A 247 24.12 32.55 1.47
C PHE A 247 24.73 31.14 1.56
N PHE A 248 24.61 30.31 0.50
CA PHE A 248 25.10 28.93 0.49
C PHE A 248 26.62 28.81 0.29
N LEU A 249 27.26 29.84 -0.25
CA LEU A 249 28.72 29.92 -0.31
C LEU A 249 29.30 30.22 1.07
N GLU A 250 28.61 31.06 1.84
CA GLU A 250 29.00 31.49 3.19
C GLU A 250 28.62 30.45 4.25
N ASN A 251 27.50 29.74 4.06
CA ASN A 251 26.91 28.82 5.03
C ASN A 251 26.84 27.38 4.50
N LYS A 252 27.99 26.81 4.14
CA LYS A 252 28.08 25.41 3.74
C LYS A 252 27.64 24.49 4.88
N PHE A 253 26.72 23.60 4.59
CA PHE A 253 26.12 22.72 5.58
C PHE A 253 25.90 21.31 5.00
N PRO A 254 26.98 20.59 4.66
CA PRO A 254 26.85 19.23 4.14
C PRO A 254 26.14 18.35 5.17
N PRO A 255 25.18 17.50 4.73
CA PRO A 255 24.51 16.59 5.65
C PRO A 255 25.48 15.55 6.18
N SER A 256 25.23 15.07 7.39
CA SER A 256 25.98 13.95 7.96
C SER A 256 25.59 12.62 7.32
N ILE A 257 24.34 12.51 6.84
CA ILE A 257 23.83 11.40 6.03
C ILE A 257 22.95 11.99 4.93
N ILE A 258 23.20 11.62 3.68
CA ILE A 258 22.28 11.88 2.57
C ILE A 258 21.25 10.75 2.52
N GLY A 259 19.99 11.11 2.74
CA GLY A 259 18.85 10.24 2.55
C GLY A 259 18.30 10.33 1.14
N TYR A 260 18.03 9.19 0.52
CA TYR A 260 17.32 9.12 -0.75
C TYR A 260 16.03 8.33 -0.62
N ASN A 261 14.96 8.93 -1.12
CA ASN A 261 13.67 8.29 -1.28
C ASN A 261 13.61 7.72 -2.69
N TYR A 262 13.26 6.44 -2.83
CA TYR A 262 13.23 5.79 -4.14
C TYR A 262 11.98 4.92 -4.30
N TYR A 263 11.21 5.27 -5.32
CA TYR A 263 9.98 4.63 -5.71
C TYR A 263 10.12 4.04 -7.12
N VAL A 264 9.30 3.04 -7.44
CA VAL A 264 9.23 2.49 -8.80
C VAL A 264 8.90 3.55 -9.86
N THR A 265 8.30 4.67 -9.44
CA THR A 265 7.91 5.82 -10.26
C THR A 265 8.84 7.02 -10.14
N SER A 266 9.93 6.95 -9.35
CA SER A 266 10.93 8.02 -9.26
C SER A 266 11.62 8.28 -10.60
N GLU A 267 11.64 7.30 -11.50
CA GLU A 267 12.16 7.48 -12.85
C GLU A 267 11.04 7.84 -13.85
N ARG A 268 11.30 8.88 -14.65
CA ARG A 268 10.33 9.46 -15.61
C ARG A 268 10.82 9.31 -17.05
N TYR A 269 9.90 9.31 -18.02
CA TYR A 269 10.19 9.24 -19.45
C TYR A 269 9.44 10.36 -20.18
N LEU A 270 10.20 11.22 -20.87
CA LEU A 270 9.63 12.31 -21.67
C LEU A 270 9.48 11.90 -23.14
N ASP A 271 8.28 12.08 -23.69
CA ASP A 271 7.95 11.71 -25.07
C ASP A 271 7.12 12.80 -25.76
N GLU A 272 7.52 13.22 -26.96
CA GLU A 272 6.78 14.21 -27.75
C GLU A 272 5.51 13.66 -28.40
N ASN A 273 5.33 12.34 -28.46
CA ASN A 273 4.14 11.71 -29.02
C ASN A 273 2.99 11.67 -28.00
N LEU A 274 2.32 12.80 -27.82
CA LEU A 274 1.23 12.97 -26.84
C LEU A 274 0.10 11.95 -27.00
N ASP A 275 -0.26 11.60 -28.24
CA ASP A 275 -1.38 10.69 -28.54
C ASP A 275 -1.16 9.27 -28.02
N ALA A 276 0.08 8.90 -27.71
CA ALA A 276 0.41 7.60 -27.11
C ALA A 276 0.17 7.55 -25.58
N TYR A 277 -0.22 8.66 -24.94
CA TYR A 277 -0.33 8.77 -23.49
C TYR A 277 -1.63 9.43 -23.04
N PRO A 278 -2.10 9.14 -21.81
CA PRO A 278 -3.25 9.83 -21.23
C PRO A 278 -3.03 11.35 -21.15
N VAL A 279 -4.09 12.12 -21.39
CA VAL A 279 -4.05 13.60 -21.33
C VAL A 279 -3.54 14.13 -19.99
N SER A 280 -3.77 13.41 -18.89
CA SER A 280 -3.27 13.78 -17.56
C SER A 280 -1.74 13.80 -17.44
N THR A 281 -1.02 13.22 -18.41
CA THR A 281 0.45 13.19 -18.46
C THR A 281 1.04 14.28 -19.35
N HIS A 282 0.19 15.00 -20.10
CA HIS A 282 0.63 15.98 -21.08
C HIS A 282 1.09 17.26 -20.37
N GLY A 283 2.24 17.77 -20.80
CA GLY A 283 2.83 18.99 -20.28
C GLY A 283 3.77 19.65 -21.30
N GLY A 284 4.70 20.46 -20.81
CA GLY A 284 5.69 21.12 -21.65
C GLY A 284 6.62 22.03 -20.88
N ASN A 285 7.68 22.50 -21.55
CA ASN A 285 8.66 23.46 -21.01
C ASN A 285 8.66 24.79 -21.78
N GLY A 286 7.57 25.11 -22.47
CA GLY A 286 7.47 26.29 -23.35
C GLY A 286 8.24 26.18 -24.68
N LYS A 287 9.17 25.22 -24.82
CA LYS A 287 9.86 24.91 -26.09
C LYS A 287 9.24 23.73 -26.82
N HIS A 288 8.89 22.67 -26.09
CA HIS A 288 8.16 21.52 -26.62
C HIS A 288 7.04 21.11 -25.67
N PHE A 289 5.97 20.60 -26.25
CA PHE A 289 4.96 19.81 -25.54
C PHE A 289 5.41 18.35 -25.52
N TYR A 290 5.18 17.67 -24.40
CA TYR A 290 5.55 16.27 -24.21
C TYR A 290 4.71 15.64 -23.08
N ALA A 291 4.59 14.32 -23.12
CA ALA A 291 4.08 13.53 -22.01
C ALA A 291 5.20 13.26 -21.01
N ASP A 292 4.91 13.41 -19.72
CA ASP A 292 5.76 12.96 -18.61
C ASP A 292 5.13 11.68 -18.02
N PHE A 293 5.78 10.54 -18.23
CA PHE A 293 5.24 9.22 -17.88
C PHE A 293 6.20 8.40 -17.01
N GLU A 294 5.71 7.39 -16.29
CA GLU A 294 6.58 6.52 -15.50
C GLU A 294 7.52 5.71 -16.40
N ALA A 295 8.84 5.84 -16.20
CA ALA A 295 9.85 5.20 -17.04
C ALA A 295 9.76 3.67 -17.04
N VAL A 296 9.38 3.08 -15.89
CA VAL A 296 9.17 1.65 -15.72
C VAL A 296 8.17 1.09 -16.75
N ARG A 297 7.11 1.86 -17.09
CA ARG A 297 6.10 1.45 -18.07
C ARG A 297 6.61 1.47 -19.51
N LYS A 298 7.78 2.06 -19.75
CA LYS A 298 8.50 2.06 -21.04
C LYS A 298 9.69 1.09 -21.04
N GLY A 299 9.83 0.27 -19.99
CA GLY A 299 10.96 -0.64 -19.85
C GLY A 299 12.30 0.10 -19.71
N LYS A 300 12.28 1.33 -19.17
CA LYS A 300 13.46 2.15 -18.93
C LYS A 300 13.71 2.25 -17.44
N SER A 301 14.97 2.06 -17.04
CA SER A 301 15.45 2.30 -15.69
C SER A 301 16.95 2.53 -15.71
N ALA A 302 17.41 3.54 -14.97
CA ALA A 302 18.79 3.72 -14.56
C ALA A 302 19.09 2.83 -13.34
N GLY A 303 18.11 2.62 -12.47
CA GLY A 303 18.11 1.68 -11.36
C GLY A 303 18.79 2.23 -10.10
N LEU A 304 18.24 1.88 -8.93
CA LEU A 304 18.71 2.38 -7.63
C LEU A 304 20.23 2.24 -7.44
N LYS A 305 20.81 1.09 -7.80
CA LYS A 305 22.25 0.83 -7.65
C LYS A 305 23.10 1.92 -8.32
N SER A 306 22.81 2.20 -9.59
CA SER A 306 23.54 3.19 -10.39
C SER A 306 23.36 4.61 -9.83
N LEU A 307 22.15 4.94 -9.37
CA LEU A 307 21.83 6.27 -8.86
C LEU A 307 22.50 6.54 -7.50
N LEU A 308 22.50 5.55 -6.60
CA LEU A 308 23.23 5.65 -5.34
C LEU A 308 24.74 5.72 -5.55
N GLN A 309 25.29 4.96 -6.51
CA GLN A 309 26.70 5.07 -6.87
C GLN A 309 27.05 6.46 -7.39
N GLN A 310 26.21 7.05 -8.25
CA GLN A 310 26.40 8.43 -8.72
C GLN A 310 26.39 9.44 -7.56
N ALA A 311 25.51 9.26 -6.58
CA ALA A 311 25.48 10.12 -5.40
C ALA A 311 26.75 9.96 -4.54
N TRP A 312 27.19 8.72 -4.32
CA TRP A 312 28.44 8.42 -3.61
C TRP A 312 29.65 9.04 -4.30
N ASP A 313 29.80 8.83 -5.60
CA ASP A 313 30.90 9.38 -6.40
C ASP A 313 30.90 10.91 -6.39
N ARG A 314 29.71 11.52 -6.32
CA ARG A 314 29.54 12.98 -6.34
C ARG A 314 29.88 13.63 -5.00
N TYR A 315 29.45 13.04 -3.88
CA TYR A 315 29.51 13.69 -2.56
C TYR A 315 30.53 13.06 -1.61
N GLY A 316 30.80 11.76 -1.71
CA GLY A 316 31.64 11.03 -0.76
C GLY A 316 31.12 11.06 0.68
N LEU A 317 29.80 11.25 0.86
CA LEU A 317 29.12 11.35 2.16
C LEU A 317 28.31 10.08 2.43
N PRO A 318 28.10 9.70 3.70
CA PRO A 318 27.30 8.54 4.06
C PRO A 318 25.89 8.62 3.45
N LEU A 319 25.41 7.49 2.92
CA LEU A 319 24.11 7.39 2.26
C LEU A 319 23.13 6.56 3.09
N ALA A 320 21.84 6.82 2.94
CA ALA A 320 20.76 5.93 3.37
C ALA A 320 19.60 5.97 2.39
N VAL A 321 18.91 4.84 2.21
CA VAL A 321 17.60 4.83 1.55
C VAL A 321 16.56 5.17 2.62
N THR A 322 16.03 6.38 2.61
CA THR A 322 15.18 6.93 3.69
C THR A 322 13.70 6.65 3.52
N GLU A 323 13.27 6.26 2.31
CA GLU A 323 11.94 5.74 2.00
C GLU A 323 12.04 4.67 0.90
N CYS A 324 11.48 3.49 1.17
CA CYS A 324 11.38 2.39 0.21
C CYS A 324 9.98 1.76 0.34
N HIS A 325 9.09 2.11 -0.59
CA HIS A 325 7.70 1.65 -0.61
C HIS A 325 7.23 1.30 -2.01
N LEU A 326 6.22 0.44 -2.07
CA LEU A 326 5.49 0.16 -3.30
C LEU A 326 4.00 -0.01 -2.99
N SER A 327 3.17 0.83 -3.60
CA SER A 327 1.71 0.71 -3.57
C SER A 327 1.27 -0.45 -4.47
N CYS A 328 1.18 -1.67 -3.91
CA CYS A 328 0.85 -2.88 -4.66
C CYS A 328 0.39 -4.03 -3.73
N THR A 329 0.28 -5.24 -4.29
CA THR A 329 -0.01 -6.46 -3.55
C THR A 329 1.14 -6.87 -2.64
N ARG A 330 0.84 -7.68 -1.62
CA ARG A 330 1.79 -8.06 -0.56
C ARG A 330 3.09 -8.68 -1.08
N GLU A 331 3.02 -9.62 -2.01
CA GLU A 331 4.21 -10.23 -2.64
C GLU A 331 5.06 -9.23 -3.43
N GLU A 332 4.44 -8.24 -4.08
CA GLU A 332 5.17 -7.21 -4.82
C GLU A 332 5.88 -6.25 -3.85
N GLN A 333 5.27 -5.94 -2.70
CA GLN A 333 5.93 -5.17 -1.63
C GLN A 333 7.14 -5.91 -1.06
N LEU A 334 7.01 -7.23 -0.81
CA LEU A 334 8.11 -8.08 -0.37
C LEU A 334 9.25 -8.13 -1.40
N ARG A 335 8.93 -8.31 -2.68
CA ARG A 335 9.89 -8.31 -3.80
C ARG A 335 10.62 -6.97 -3.89
N TRP A 336 9.89 -5.85 -3.85
CA TRP A 336 10.44 -4.50 -3.98
C TRP A 336 11.43 -4.19 -2.86
N PHE A 337 11.04 -4.41 -1.62
CA PHE A 337 11.92 -4.15 -0.49
C PHE A 337 13.14 -5.07 -0.50
N THR A 338 12.96 -6.36 -0.82
CA THR A 338 14.06 -7.34 -0.89
C THR A 338 15.07 -6.98 -1.98
N GLU A 339 14.62 -6.56 -3.16
CA GLU A 339 15.51 -6.12 -4.24
C GLU A 339 16.33 -4.90 -3.83
N ASN A 340 15.69 -3.89 -3.23
CA ASN A 340 16.39 -2.68 -2.76
C ASN A 340 17.33 -2.99 -1.58
N TRP A 341 16.95 -3.87 -0.65
CA TRP A 341 17.83 -4.37 0.42
C TRP A 341 19.10 -5.03 -0.15
N LYS A 342 18.95 -5.90 -1.16
CA LYS A 342 20.08 -6.57 -1.81
C LYS A 342 21.01 -5.57 -2.50
N ILE A 343 20.47 -4.59 -3.22
CA ILE A 343 21.24 -3.48 -3.82
C ILE A 343 22.01 -2.72 -2.74
N CYS A 344 21.37 -2.44 -1.60
CA CYS A 344 22.01 -1.75 -0.50
C CYS A 344 23.20 -2.55 0.08
N CYS A 345 23.00 -3.86 0.28
CA CYS A 345 24.06 -4.74 0.74
C CYS A 345 25.21 -4.84 -0.26
N GLU A 346 24.90 -4.93 -1.55
CA GLU A 346 25.88 -5.00 -2.63
C GLU A 346 26.76 -3.74 -2.68
N LEU A 347 26.17 -2.55 -2.70
CA LEU A 347 26.92 -1.28 -2.72
C LEU A 347 27.83 -1.12 -1.48
N ARG A 348 27.34 -1.54 -0.31
CA ARG A 348 28.15 -1.51 0.92
C ARG A 348 29.36 -2.44 0.83
N ASN A 349 29.20 -3.62 0.24
CA ASN A 349 30.30 -4.54 -0.04
C ASN A 349 31.28 -3.99 -1.08
N GLU A 350 30.81 -3.14 -2.01
CA GLU A 350 31.61 -2.41 -2.99
C GLU A 350 32.32 -1.17 -2.40
N GLY A 351 32.10 -0.86 -1.12
CA GLY A 351 32.79 0.22 -0.39
C GLY A 351 32.03 1.54 -0.31
N VAL A 352 30.78 1.60 -0.77
CA VAL A 352 29.89 2.74 -0.53
C VAL A 352 29.51 2.78 0.95
N ASP A 353 29.59 3.93 1.59
CA ASP A 353 29.16 4.09 2.99
C ASP A 353 27.62 4.19 3.11
N LEU A 354 26.95 3.10 2.75
CA LEU A 354 25.50 2.98 2.82
C LEU A 354 25.06 2.46 4.19
N ARG A 355 24.52 3.37 5.00
CA ARG A 355 24.21 3.14 6.41
C ARG A 355 22.97 2.32 6.62
N ALA A 356 21.90 2.60 5.87
CA ALA A 356 20.60 1.99 6.12
C ALA A 356 19.65 1.98 4.92
N ILE A 357 18.60 1.17 5.04
CA ILE A 357 17.36 1.26 4.26
C ILE A 357 16.17 1.33 5.22
N THR A 358 15.18 2.15 4.87
CA THR A 358 14.03 2.44 5.71
C THR A 358 12.78 1.74 5.19
N ALA A 359 12.14 0.95 6.04
CA ALA A 359 10.80 0.42 5.81
C ALA A 359 9.78 1.57 5.94
N TRP A 360 9.43 2.14 4.79
CA TRP A 360 8.44 3.21 4.69
C TRP A 360 7.26 2.74 3.84
N SER A 361 6.01 3.06 4.17
CA SER A 361 5.57 3.56 5.47
C SER A 361 5.24 2.40 6.41
N LEU A 362 5.56 2.53 7.71
CA LEU A 362 5.15 1.54 8.72
C LEU A 362 3.62 1.46 8.85
N LEU A 363 2.90 2.57 8.69
CA LEU A 363 1.43 2.64 8.86
C LEU A 363 0.69 2.88 7.54
N GLY A 364 1.35 2.61 6.41
CA GLY A 364 0.80 2.88 5.08
C GLY A 364 0.68 4.37 4.79
N ALA A 365 -0.06 4.70 3.74
CA ALA A 365 -0.21 6.07 3.26
C ALA A 365 -1.59 6.26 2.62
N TYR A 366 -2.14 7.48 2.67
CA TYR A 366 -3.47 7.80 2.13
C TYR A 366 -3.40 8.84 1.02
N ASP A 367 -4.11 8.59 -0.09
CA ASP A 367 -4.39 9.51 -1.21
C ASP A 367 -3.15 10.05 -1.97
N TRP A 368 -1.98 9.43 -1.80
CA TRP A 368 -0.77 9.76 -2.55
C TRP A 368 -0.84 9.47 -4.04
N ASN A 369 -1.71 8.53 -4.45
CA ASN A 369 -2.08 8.34 -5.86
C ASN A 369 -2.63 9.62 -6.53
N SER A 370 -3.06 10.61 -5.74
CA SER A 370 -3.49 11.93 -6.20
C SER A 370 -2.53 13.07 -5.83
N LEU A 371 -1.32 12.75 -5.37
CA LEU A 371 -0.37 13.71 -4.77
C LEU A 371 -1.02 14.51 -3.64
N LEU A 372 -1.89 13.86 -2.83
CA LEU A 372 -2.63 14.52 -1.76
C LEU A 372 -3.46 15.72 -2.24
N THR A 373 -3.95 15.70 -3.48
CA THR A 373 -4.86 16.73 -4.03
C THR A 373 -6.34 16.33 -3.95
N ARG A 374 -6.66 15.04 -3.76
CA ARG A 374 -8.04 14.52 -3.62
C ARG A 374 -8.21 13.69 -2.36
N GLU A 375 -9.36 13.77 -1.71
CA GLU A 375 -9.66 13.04 -0.47
C GLU A 375 -10.57 11.86 -0.81
N ASN A 376 -9.97 10.83 -1.39
CA ASN A 376 -10.69 9.65 -1.85
C ASN A 376 -10.61 8.51 -0.83
N GLN A 377 -9.85 8.69 0.25
CA GLN A 377 -9.55 7.64 1.24
C GLN A 377 -8.90 6.41 0.59
N PHE A 378 -8.15 6.63 -0.49
CA PHE A 378 -7.38 5.58 -1.14
C PHE A 378 -6.20 5.22 -0.23
N TYR A 379 -6.18 4.00 0.28
CA TYR A 379 -5.18 3.54 1.24
C TYR A 379 -4.15 2.61 0.58
N GLU A 380 -2.88 2.88 0.84
CA GLU A 380 -1.73 2.07 0.46
C GLU A 380 -1.20 1.32 1.69
N PRO A 381 -1.30 -0.02 1.75
CA PRO A 381 -0.89 -0.78 2.93
C PRO A 381 0.59 -0.64 3.26
N GLY A 382 0.92 -0.37 4.52
CA GLY A 382 2.29 -0.33 5.02
C GLY A 382 2.77 -1.66 5.60
N VAL A 383 3.82 -1.59 6.42
CA VAL A 383 4.27 -2.73 7.23
C VAL A 383 3.13 -3.25 8.10
N PHE A 384 2.36 -2.32 8.66
CA PHE A 384 1.07 -2.60 9.27
C PHE A 384 -0.06 -2.02 8.40
N ASP A 385 -1.14 -2.78 8.27
CA ASP A 385 -2.40 -2.33 7.71
C ASP A 385 -3.21 -1.61 8.80
N VAL A 386 -3.62 -0.36 8.52
CA VAL A 386 -4.44 0.47 9.43
C VAL A 386 -5.74 0.95 8.81
N SER A 387 -6.15 0.36 7.68
CA SER A 387 -7.33 0.78 6.90
C SER A 387 -8.65 0.80 7.69
N ASN A 388 -8.70 0.11 8.82
CA ASN A 388 -9.86 -0.07 9.71
C ASN A 388 -9.71 0.63 11.08
N ASN A 389 -8.72 1.53 11.24
CA ASN A 389 -8.29 2.15 12.51
C ASN A 389 -7.60 1.23 13.54
N HIS A 390 -7.51 -0.08 13.28
CA HIS A 390 -6.74 -1.04 14.06
C HIS A 390 -5.44 -1.39 13.33
N ARG A 391 -4.36 -1.63 14.09
CA ARG A 391 -3.08 -2.04 13.52
C ARG A 391 -3.08 -3.54 13.30
N ARG A 392 -3.00 -3.98 12.05
CA ARG A 392 -2.86 -5.40 11.66
C ARG A 392 -1.49 -5.64 11.02
N PRO A 393 -0.72 -6.66 11.45
CA PRO A 393 0.55 -6.98 10.80
C PRO A 393 0.31 -7.46 9.37
N THR A 394 1.16 -7.04 8.43
CA THR A 394 1.24 -7.65 7.09
C THR A 394 2.45 -8.59 7.03
N ALA A 395 2.61 -9.31 5.92
CA ALA A 395 3.80 -10.13 5.66
C ALA A 395 5.13 -9.34 5.74
N LEU A 396 5.09 -8.01 5.59
CA LEU A 396 6.26 -7.15 5.77
C LEU A 396 6.78 -7.17 7.20
N VAL A 397 5.94 -7.36 8.24
CA VAL A 397 6.40 -7.42 9.65
C VAL A 397 7.46 -8.51 9.81
N GLN A 398 7.17 -9.72 9.35
CA GLN A 398 8.09 -10.85 9.43
C GLN A 398 9.36 -10.59 8.62
N MET A 399 9.24 -10.01 7.42
CA MET A 399 10.41 -9.66 6.60
C MET A 399 11.31 -8.65 7.31
N ILE A 400 10.75 -7.54 7.80
CA ILE A 400 11.52 -6.49 8.47
C ILE A 400 12.19 -7.02 9.74
N GLN A 401 11.47 -7.82 10.54
CA GLN A 401 12.05 -8.49 11.72
C GLN A 401 13.25 -9.37 11.35
N GLN A 402 13.13 -10.20 10.31
CA GLN A 402 14.22 -11.09 9.90
C GLN A 402 15.40 -10.33 9.30
N LEU A 403 15.16 -9.30 8.47
CA LEU A 403 16.22 -8.46 7.93
C LEU A 403 16.95 -7.69 9.03
N ALA A 404 16.22 -7.10 9.98
CA ALA A 404 16.81 -6.33 11.07
C ALA A 404 17.62 -7.17 12.06
N THR A 405 17.23 -8.44 12.28
CA THR A 405 17.88 -9.32 13.27
C THR A 405 18.89 -10.30 12.67
N ARG A 406 18.65 -10.81 11.46
CA ARG A 406 19.45 -11.84 10.78
C ARG A 406 20.14 -11.36 9.52
N GLY A 407 19.71 -10.24 8.94
CA GLY A 407 20.26 -9.70 7.69
C GLY A 407 19.80 -10.41 6.42
N ALA A 408 18.84 -11.34 6.54
CA ALA A 408 18.31 -12.14 5.43
C ALA A 408 16.83 -12.47 5.67
N TYR A 409 16.08 -12.58 4.58
CA TYR A 409 14.69 -13.01 4.54
C TYR A 409 14.49 -13.90 3.32
N ASP A 410 13.99 -15.11 3.55
CA ASP A 410 13.74 -16.10 2.51
C ASP A 410 12.24 -16.40 2.46
N SER A 411 11.67 -16.35 1.25
CA SER A 411 10.27 -16.70 1.00
C SER A 411 10.09 -17.14 -0.44
N HIS A 412 9.22 -18.13 -0.66
CA HIS A 412 8.87 -18.60 -2.01
C HIS A 412 8.26 -17.49 -2.88
N LEU A 413 7.66 -16.47 -2.25
CA LEU A 413 7.09 -15.31 -2.95
C LEU A 413 8.15 -14.46 -3.67
N LEU A 414 9.42 -14.56 -3.26
CA LEU A 414 10.55 -13.82 -3.82
C LEU A 414 11.16 -14.47 -5.07
N ASN A 415 10.70 -15.66 -5.47
CA ASN A 415 11.27 -16.39 -6.61
C ASN A 415 10.86 -15.81 -7.97
N ALA A 416 9.72 -15.12 -8.04
CA ALA A 416 9.30 -14.39 -9.23
C ALA A 416 9.87 -12.96 -9.21
N LYS A 417 10.08 -12.41 -10.40
CA LYS A 417 10.45 -10.99 -10.54
C LYS A 417 9.23 -10.11 -10.31
N GLY A 418 9.45 -8.96 -9.67
CA GLY A 418 8.40 -7.95 -9.54
C GLY A 418 7.92 -7.42 -10.89
N TRP A 419 6.71 -6.88 -10.92
CA TRP A 419 6.07 -6.43 -12.17
C TRP A 419 6.88 -5.35 -12.91
N TRP A 420 7.72 -4.59 -12.20
CA TRP A 420 8.58 -3.54 -12.78
C TRP A 420 9.68 -4.07 -13.70
N HIS A 421 9.93 -5.38 -13.70
CA HIS A 421 10.84 -6.03 -14.65
C HIS A 421 10.14 -6.56 -15.91
N ASN A 422 8.81 -6.68 -15.89
CA ASN A 422 8.04 -7.34 -16.94
C ASN A 422 7.66 -6.35 -18.05
N GLN A 423 8.47 -6.29 -19.10
CA GLN A 423 8.28 -5.32 -20.20
C GLN A 423 7.14 -5.67 -21.17
N VAL A 424 6.59 -6.89 -21.10
CA VAL A 424 5.45 -7.40 -21.87
C VAL A 424 4.87 -8.57 -21.05
N LYS A 425 3.56 -8.83 -21.10
CA LYS A 425 2.92 -10.01 -20.47
C LYS A 425 3.83 -11.24 -20.64
N GLN A 426 4.44 -11.71 -19.56
CA GLN A 426 5.17 -12.97 -19.59
C GLN A 426 4.18 -14.07 -19.99
N ASP A 427 4.61 -14.95 -20.89
CA ASP A 427 3.86 -16.17 -21.17
C ASP A 427 3.98 -17.05 -19.93
N ILE A 428 2.92 -17.03 -19.11
CA ILE A 428 2.83 -17.63 -17.77
C ILE A 428 3.08 -19.15 -17.84
N ASN A 429 2.93 -19.73 -19.04
CA ASN A 429 3.18 -21.14 -19.36
C ASN A 429 4.67 -21.53 -19.38
N GLN A 430 5.60 -20.57 -19.21
CA GLN A 430 7.05 -20.83 -19.22
C GLN A 430 7.75 -20.56 -17.87
N LEU A 431 7.00 -20.46 -16.76
CA LEU A 431 7.62 -20.35 -15.44
C LEU A 431 8.36 -21.66 -15.09
N PRO A 432 9.62 -21.60 -14.63
CA PRO A 432 10.37 -22.80 -14.28
C PRO A 432 9.68 -23.56 -13.13
N PHE A 433 9.64 -24.88 -13.23
CA PHE A 433 9.12 -25.84 -12.23
C PHE A 433 9.78 -25.77 -10.84
N SER A 434 10.65 -24.78 -10.58
CA SER A 434 11.38 -24.60 -9.32
C SER A 434 10.66 -23.72 -8.30
N MET A 435 9.43 -23.26 -8.57
CA MET A 435 8.66 -22.43 -7.63
C MET A 435 7.57 -23.23 -6.94
N SER A 436 7.54 -23.21 -5.60
CA SER A 436 6.41 -23.73 -4.82
C SER A 436 5.13 -23.00 -5.24
N PRO A 437 4.09 -23.69 -5.72
CA PRO A 437 2.87 -23.06 -6.20
C PRO A 437 1.83 -22.86 -5.10
N VAL A 438 0.78 -22.09 -5.41
CA VAL A 438 -0.53 -22.22 -4.75
C VAL A 438 -1.26 -23.41 -5.35
N MET A 439 -1.71 -24.37 -4.53
CA MET A 439 -2.57 -25.47 -4.98
C MET A 439 -4.04 -25.07 -4.86
N ILE A 440 -4.71 -24.88 -6.00
CA ILE A 440 -6.12 -24.50 -6.07
C ILE A 440 -6.95 -25.74 -6.36
N ILE A 441 -7.86 -26.10 -5.47
CA ILE A 441 -8.77 -27.25 -5.64
C ILE A 441 -10.17 -26.70 -5.97
N GLY A 442 -10.80 -27.18 -7.05
CA GLY A 442 -12.07 -26.64 -7.55
C GLY A 442 -11.92 -25.79 -8.80
N LYS A 443 -10.93 -26.12 -9.64
CA LYS A 443 -10.53 -25.38 -10.87
C LYS A 443 -11.67 -24.83 -11.73
N THR A 444 -12.76 -25.58 -11.88
CA THR A 444 -13.86 -25.25 -12.81
C THR A 444 -14.97 -24.40 -12.18
N GLY A 445 -14.92 -24.15 -10.87
CA GLY A 445 -15.88 -23.30 -10.16
C GLY A 445 -15.53 -21.80 -10.26
N THR A 446 -16.48 -20.94 -9.86
CA THR A 446 -16.31 -19.48 -9.83
C THR A 446 -15.04 -19.04 -9.12
N LEU A 447 -14.85 -19.47 -7.86
CA LEU A 447 -13.68 -19.11 -7.07
C LEU A 447 -12.40 -19.75 -7.62
N GLY A 448 -12.44 -21.00 -8.07
CA GLY A 448 -11.26 -21.66 -8.65
C GLY A 448 -10.75 -20.96 -9.90
N SER A 449 -11.64 -20.54 -10.80
CA SER A 449 -11.31 -19.71 -11.97
C SER A 449 -10.78 -18.33 -11.57
N ALA A 450 -11.42 -17.69 -10.58
CA ALA A 450 -11.00 -16.40 -10.07
C ALA A 450 -9.59 -16.41 -9.46
N PHE A 451 -9.27 -17.41 -8.63
CA PHE A 451 -7.95 -17.56 -8.03
C PHE A 451 -6.86 -17.85 -9.06
N GLN A 452 -7.15 -18.63 -10.10
CA GLN A 452 -6.21 -18.80 -11.22
C GLN A 452 -5.87 -17.45 -11.82
N ARG A 453 -6.89 -16.66 -12.22
CA ARG A 453 -6.69 -15.34 -12.82
C ARG A 453 -5.94 -14.38 -11.91
N ILE A 454 -6.21 -14.42 -10.60
CA ILE A 454 -5.52 -13.55 -9.64
C ILE A 454 -4.07 -13.96 -9.45
N CYS A 455 -3.77 -15.27 -9.42
CA CYS A 455 -2.39 -15.74 -9.39
C CYS A 455 -1.63 -15.29 -10.65
N GLU A 456 -2.26 -15.31 -11.83
CA GLU A 456 -1.66 -14.80 -13.07
C GLU A 456 -1.36 -13.30 -12.99
N VAL A 457 -2.31 -12.49 -12.55
CA VAL A 457 -2.15 -11.03 -12.41
C VAL A 457 -1.06 -10.69 -11.38
N ARG A 458 -0.94 -11.49 -10.32
CA ARG A 458 0.00 -11.31 -9.20
C ARG A 458 1.36 -11.98 -9.42
N SER A 459 1.57 -12.60 -10.58
CA SER A 459 2.78 -13.39 -10.87
C SER A 459 3.08 -14.42 -9.76
N LEU A 460 2.05 -15.11 -9.30
CA LEU A 460 2.13 -16.22 -8.34
C LEU A 460 2.04 -17.54 -9.10
N SER A 461 3.00 -18.44 -8.89
CA SER A 461 2.90 -19.80 -9.41
C SER A 461 1.72 -20.53 -8.79
N TYR A 462 0.97 -21.26 -9.60
CA TYR A 462 -0.17 -22.03 -9.13
C TYR A 462 -0.32 -23.36 -9.88
N VAL A 463 -0.97 -24.32 -9.24
CA VAL A 463 -1.47 -25.55 -9.86
C VAL A 463 -2.95 -25.65 -9.53
N SER A 464 -3.78 -25.95 -10.53
CA SER A 464 -5.22 -26.07 -10.33
C SER A 464 -5.71 -27.48 -10.63
N LEU A 465 -6.43 -28.06 -9.67
CA LEU A 465 -6.87 -29.45 -9.69
C LEU A 465 -8.40 -29.55 -9.85
N THR A 466 -8.83 -30.53 -10.64
CA THR A 466 -10.22 -30.94 -10.83
C THR A 466 -10.51 -32.22 -10.04
N ARG A 467 -11.77 -32.62 -9.96
CA ARG A 467 -12.18 -33.94 -9.41
C ARG A 467 -11.56 -35.15 -10.12
N GLN A 468 -10.97 -34.98 -11.32
CA GLN A 468 -10.25 -36.05 -12.01
C GLN A 468 -8.80 -36.17 -11.53
N ASP A 469 -8.25 -35.09 -10.97
CA ASP A 469 -6.86 -35.00 -10.54
C ASP A 469 -6.69 -35.36 -9.06
N ILE A 470 -7.74 -35.15 -8.25
CA ILE A 470 -7.71 -35.33 -6.79
C ILE A 470 -9.07 -35.80 -6.29
N ASP A 471 -9.06 -36.79 -5.39
CA ASP A 471 -10.23 -37.17 -4.60
C ASP A 471 -10.17 -36.42 -3.26
N ILE A 472 -11.11 -35.50 -3.08
CA ILE A 472 -11.13 -34.60 -1.92
C ILE A 472 -11.64 -35.29 -0.64
N LEU A 473 -12.17 -36.51 -0.73
CA LEU A 473 -12.58 -37.32 0.41
C LEU A 473 -11.52 -38.37 0.79
N ASP A 474 -10.47 -38.53 0.00
CA ASP A 474 -9.34 -39.40 0.28
C ASP A 474 -8.12 -38.59 0.75
N GLU A 475 -7.80 -38.72 2.05
CA GLU A 475 -6.63 -38.09 2.66
C GLU A 475 -5.33 -38.45 1.92
N GLN A 476 -5.19 -39.70 1.46
CA GLN A 476 -3.97 -40.13 0.78
C GLN A 476 -3.83 -39.48 -0.61
N SER A 477 -4.93 -39.29 -1.33
CA SER A 477 -4.96 -38.55 -2.59
C SER A 477 -4.46 -37.11 -2.41
N ILE A 478 -4.94 -36.43 -1.36
CA ILE A 478 -4.52 -35.06 -1.04
C ILE A 478 -3.02 -35.01 -0.66
N ARG A 479 -2.55 -35.95 0.17
CA ARG A 479 -1.12 -36.05 0.53
C ARG A 479 -0.22 -36.25 -0.68
N GLN A 480 -0.59 -37.16 -1.59
CA GLN A 480 0.16 -37.39 -2.83
C GLN A 480 0.24 -36.13 -3.71
N ALA A 481 -0.85 -35.34 -3.78
CA ALA A 481 -0.83 -34.07 -4.49
C ALA A 481 0.12 -33.05 -3.83
N VAL A 482 0.08 -32.93 -2.50
CA VAL A 482 0.99 -32.05 -1.74
C VAL A 482 2.46 -32.46 -1.95
N GLU A 483 2.79 -33.74 -1.83
CA GLU A 483 4.14 -34.27 -2.04
C GLU A 483 4.65 -34.02 -3.48
N ARG A 484 3.76 -34.18 -4.47
CA ARG A 484 4.06 -33.99 -5.88
C ARG A 484 4.33 -32.52 -6.22
N TYR A 485 3.47 -31.61 -5.77
CA TYR A 485 3.50 -30.21 -6.19
C TYR A 485 4.25 -29.29 -5.23
N LYS A 486 4.47 -29.70 -3.98
CA LYS A 486 5.12 -28.94 -2.91
C LYS A 486 4.58 -27.51 -2.77
N PRO A 487 3.25 -27.33 -2.64
CA PRO A 487 2.66 -26.01 -2.58
C PRO A 487 3.00 -25.29 -1.28
N TRP A 488 3.08 -23.95 -1.33
CA TRP A 488 3.20 -23.14 -0.10
C TRP A 488 1.82 -22.81 0.51
N ALA A 489 0.76 -22.93 -0.29
CA ALA A 489 -0.62 -22.82 0.18
C ALA A 489 -1.60 -23.71 -0.58
N ILE A 490 -2.70 -24.06 0.10
CA ILE A 490 -3.87 -24.71 -0.48
C ILE A 490 -5.06 -23.75 -0.43
N VAL A 491 -5.67 -23.50 -1.59
CA VAL A 491 -6.94 -22.77 -1.72
C VAL A 491 -8.04 -23.78 -2.03
N ASN A 492 -8.90 -24.04 -1.06
CA ASN A 492 -10.09 -24.86 -1.26
C ASN A 492 -11.22 -24.00 -1.85
N ALA A 493 -11.37 -24.02 -3.16
CA ALA A 493 -12.45 -23.38 -3.90
C ALA A 493 -13.60 -24.36 -4.25
N THR A 494 -13.68 -25.51 -3.57
CA THR A 494 -14.78 -26.47 -3.73
C THR A 494 -15.97 -26.13 -2.83
N GLY A 495 -17.16 -26.61 -3.18
CA GLY A 495 -18.35 -26.43 -2.37
C GLY A 495 -19.62 -26.96 -3.04
N PHE A 496 -20.53 -27.50 -2.23
CA PHE A 496 -21.90 -27.78 -2.66
C PHE A 496 -22.72 -26.50 -2.49
N VAL A 497 -23.06 -25.81 -3.59
CA VAL A 497 -23.64 -24.44 -3.55
C VAL A 497 -25.14 -24.35 -3.82
N ARG A 498 -25.81 -25.46 -4.16
CA ARG A 498 -27.22 -25.48 -4.54
C ARG A 498 -28.11 -25.60 -3.29
N VAL A 499 -28.41 -24.47 -2.65
CA VAL A 499 -29.07 -24.38 -1.33
C VAL A 499 -30.34 -25.25 -1.22
N ASP A 500 -31.27 -25.16 -2.17
CA ASP A 500 -32.51 -25.97 -2.12
C ASP A 500 -32.28 -27.46 -2.40
N GLU A 501 -31.22 -27.84 -3.12
CA GLU A 501 -30.87 -29.25 -3.33
C GLU A 501 -30.22 -29.87 -2.10
N ALA A 502 -29.57 -29.05 -1.25
CA ALA A 502 -28.89 -29.53 -0.04
C ALA A 502 -29.87 -30.23 0.91
N GLU A 503 -31.11 -29.75 1.01
CA GLU A 503 -32.19 -30.36 1.80
C GLU A 503 -32.44 -31.83 1.44
N GLN A 504 -32.21 -32.20 0.17
CA GLN A 504 -32.43 -33.55 -0.36
C GLN A 504 -31.14 -34.37 -0.40
N LYS A 505 -29.99 -33.71 -0.56
CA LYS A 505 -28.67 -34.33 -0.76
C LYS A 505 -27.75 -34.02 0.41
N GLN A 506 -28.23 -34.27 1.63
CA GLN A 506 -27.55 -33.85 2.86
C GLN A 506 -26.15 -34.45 2.96
N ASP A 507 -26.00 -35.76 2.78
CA ASP A 507 -24.70 -36.45 2.87
C ASP A 507 -23.68 -35.90 1.85
N GLU A 508 -24.10 -35.66 0.59
CA GLU A 508 -23.23 -35.05 -0.43
C GLU A 508 -22.83 -33.63 -0.02
N CYS A 509 -23.78 -32.85 0.53
CA CYS A 509 -23.54 -31.50 1.00
C CYS A 509 -22.53 -31.48 2.16
N PHE A 510 -22.72 -32.29 3.19
CA PHE A 510 -21.78 -32.40 4.33
C PHE A 510 -20.42 -32.95 3.92
N ASN A 511 -20.37 -33.95 3.03
CA ASN A 511 -19.11 -34.48 2.53
C ASN A 511 -18.27 -33.40 1.85
N VAL A 512 -18.88 -32.58 0.99
CA VAL A 512 -18.17 -31.55 0.22
C VAL A 512 -17.91 -30.28 1.06
N ASN A 513 -18.85 -29.85 1.89
CA ASN A 513 -18.75 -28.58 2.62
C ASN A 513 -18.07 -28.69 4.00
N ALA A 514 -18.02 -29.88 4.61
CA ALA A 514 -17.44 -30.08 5.94
C ALA A 514 -16.31 -31.11 5.97
N VAL A 515 -16.56 -32.33 5.50
CA VAL A 515 -15.59 -33.43 5.60
C VAL A 515 -14.35 -33.16 4.74
N ALA A 516 -14.51 -32.95 3.44
CA ALA A 516 -13.40 -32.71 2.52
C ALA A 516 -12.51 -31.52 2.93
N PRO A 517 -13.05 -30.32 3.27
CA PRO A 517 -12.24 -29.21 3.75
C PRO A 517 -11.46 -29.51 5.04
N SER A 518 -12.03 -30.29 5.96
CA SER A 518 -11.34 -30.68 7.19
C SER A 518 -10.14 -31.62 6.94
N ILE A 519 -10.27 -32.54 5.97
CA ILE A 519 -9.17 -33.41 5.54
C ILE A 519 -8.06 -32.57 4.92
N MET A 520 -8.41 -31.62 4.04
CA MET A 520 -7.43 -30.71 3.44
C MET A 520 -6.72 -29.85 4.50
N ALA A 521 -7.47 -29.32 5.47
CA ALA A 521 -6.94 -28.53 6.57
C ALA A 521 -5.93 -29.33 7.40
N LYS A 522 -6.28 -30.57 7.76
CA LYS A 522 -5.39 -31.52 8.45
C LYS A 522 -4.09 -31.77 7.67
N VAL A 523 -4.20 -32.09 6.38
CA VAL A 523 -3.01 -32.32 5.53
C VAL A 523 -2.17 -31.05 5.42
N ALA A 524 -2.79 -29.87 5.29
CA ALA A 524 -2.05 -28.61 5.24
C ALA A 524 -1.26 -28.38 6.55
N ASN A 525 -1.87 -28.66 7.70
CA ASN A 525 -1.22 -28.55 9.01
C ASN A 525 -0.02 -29.51 9.13
N ASP A 526 -0.18 -30.78 8.75
CA ASP A 526 0.88 -31.78 8.81
C ASP A 526 2.13 -31.40 8.00
N TYR A 527 1.94 -30.63 6.92
CA TYR A 527 3.00 -30.16 6.04
C TYR A 527 3.45 -28.71 6.31
N GLY A 528 2.84 -28.01 7.27
CA GLY A 528 3.12 -26.60 7.55
C GLY A 528 2.78 -25.66 6.39
N ILE A 529 1.71 -25.96 5.65
CA ILE A 529 1.25 -25.24 4.46
C ILE A 529 0.06 -24.34 4.84
N SER A 530 0.02 -23.11 4.33
CA SER A 530 -1.13 -22.22 4.57
C SER A 530 -2.39 -22.76 3.91
N PHE A 531 -3.55 -22.66 4.55
CA PHE A 531 -4.81 -23.19 4.04
C PHE A 531 -5.92 -22.13 4.11
N VAL A 532 -6.67 -21.97 3.02
CA VAL A 532 -7.89 -21.16 2.99
C VAL A 532 -9.08 -21.94 2.44
N SER A 533 -10.23 -21.81 3.10
CA SER A 533 -11.52 -22.36 2.68
C SER A 533 -12.64 -21.32 2.80
N PHE A 534 -13.72 -21.51 2.05
CA PHE A 534 -14.82 -20.55 1.97
C PHE A 534 -16.11 -21.08 2.61
N SER A 535 -16.70 -20.25 3.45
CA SER A 535 -17.99 -20.42 4.09
C SER A 535 -19.01 -19.41 3.53
N SER A 536 -20.17 -19.29 4.16
CA SER A 536 -21.31 -18.49 3.70
C SER A 536 -21.88 -17.64 4.83
N ASP A 537 -22.51 -16.55 4.46
CA ASP A 537 -23.48 -15.80 5.28
C ASP A 537 -24.71 -16.62 5.72
N LEU A 538 -25.06 -17.71 5.02
CA LEU A 538 -26.15 -18.61 5.38
C LEU A 538 -25.87 -19.48 6.63
N VAL A 539 -24.73 -19.28 7.30
CA VAL A 539 -24.48 -19.83 8.64
C VAL A 539 -25.27 -19.11 9.74
N PHE A 540 -25.89 -17.98 9.42
CA PHE A 540 -26.68 -17.17 10.36
C PHE A 540 -28.19 -17.38 10.20
N ASP A 541 -28.93 -17.10 11.27
CA ASP A 541 -30.40 -17.22 11.34
C ASP A 541 -31.13 -16.02 10.73
N GLY A 542 -30.50 -14.86 10.76
CA GLY A 542 -31.07 -13.61 10.28
C GLY A 542 -31.95 -12.88 11.29
N ASP A 543 -31.88 -13.24 12.58
CA ASP A 543 -32.65 -12.58 13.64
C ASP A 543 -32.00 -11.28 14.13
N LYS A 544 -30.72 -11.04 13.79
CA LYS A 544 -29.99 -9.82 14.16
C LYS A 544 -30.45 -8.60 13.36
N ASN A 545 -30.67 -7.48 14.06
CA ASN A 545 -31.02 -6.17 13.46
C ASN A 545 -29.80 -5.31 13.06
N ALA A 546 -28.62 -5.92 12.98
CA ALA A 546 -27.35 -5.27 12.64
C ALA A 546 -26.45 -6.27 11.91
N PRO A 547 -25.44 -5.81 11.13
CA PRO A 547 -24.55 -6.71 10.40
C PRO A 547 -23.91 -7.78 11.30
N TYR A 548 -23.74 -8.98 10.75
CA TYR A 548 -23.04 -10.07 11.44
C TYR A 548 -21.53 -9.85 11.39
N THR A 549 -20.88 -10.01 12.54
CA THR A 549 -19.42 -10.01 12.72
C THR A 549 -18.91 -11.42 12.96
N GLU A 550 -17.59 -11.60 12.90
CA GLU A 550 -16.95 -12.91 13.07
C GLU A 550 -17.21 -13.55 14.44
N ASP A 551 -17.58 -12.75 15.45
CA ASP A 551 -17.88 -13.20 16.83
C ASP A 551 -19.32 -13.69 17.02
N ASP A 552 -20.21 -13.44 16.05
CA ASP A 552 -21.60 -13.91 16.13
C ASP A 552 -21.69 -15.44 15.98
N LEU A 553 -22.60 -16.04 16.74
CA LEU A 553 -22.84 -17.47 16.71
C LEU A 553 -23.43 -17.91 15.37
N ALA A 554 -22.88 -19.00 14.81
CA ALA A 554 -23.46 -19.65 13.63
C ALA A 554 -24.71 -20.44 14.02
N LEU A 555 -25.89 -19.96 13.60
CA LEU A 555 -27.20 -20.54 13.85
C LEU A 555 -27.95 -20.76 12.51
N PRO A 556 -27.52 -21.71 11.66
CA PRO A 556 -28.05 -21.86 10.31
C PRO A 556 -29.50 -22.35 10.29
N LEU A 557 -30.29 -21.88 9.30
CA LEU A 557 -31.70 -22.29 9.12
C LEU A 557 -31.93 -23.46 8.17
N ASN A 558 -30.89 -23.91 7.45
CA ASN A 558 -30.99 -24.92 6.40
C ASN A 558 -29.75 -25.82 6.34
N ILE A 559 -29.84 -26.94 5.62
CA ILE A 559 -28.76 -27.94 5.54
C ILE A 559 -27.48 -27.37 4.92
N TYR A 560 -27.59 -26.48 3.93
CA TYR A 560 -26.42 -25.86 3.33
C TYR A 560 -25.65 -25.02 4.36
N GLY A 561 -26.34 -24.16 5.11
CA GLY A 561 -25.78 -23.36 6.20
C GLY A 561 -25.18 -24.24 7.30
N GLU A 562 -25.88 -25.30 7.70
CA GLU A 562 -25.39 -26.25 8.70
C GLU A 562 -24.10 -26.95 8.24
N SER A 563 -24.05 -27.40 6.99
CA SER A 563 -22.85 -28.02 6.42
C SER A 563 -21.65 -27.06 6.43
N LYS A 564 -21.88 -25.76 6.17
CA LYS A 564 -20.83 -24.74 6.20
C LYS A 564 -20.36 -24.44 7.62
N ALA A 565 -21.27 -24.22 8.57
CA ALA A 565 -20.94 -23.99 9.98
C ALA A 565 -20.20 -25.18 10.61
N ARG A 566 -20.62 -26.42 10.27
CA ARG A 566 -19.91 -27.62 10.69
C ARG A 566 -18.52 -27.72 10.07
N GLY A 567 -18.39 -27.34 8.79
CA GLY A 567 -17.11 -27.26 8.10
C GLY A 567 -16.14 -26.24 8.72
N GLU A 568 -16.63 -25.05 9.09
CA GLU A 568 -15.83 -24.05 9.82
C GLU A 568 -15.21 -24.66 11.09
N SER A 569 -16.05 -25.32 11.90
CA SER A 569 -15.61 -25.94 13.15
C SER A 569 -14.58 -27.05 12.90
N MET A 570 -14.86 -27.97 11.98
CA MET A 570 -13.98 -29.10 11.69
C MET A 570 -12.64 -28.68 11.06
N ILE A 571 -12.62 -27.61 10.25
CA ILE A 571 -11.38 -27.06 9.70
C ILE A 571 -10.49 -26.53 10.83
N LEU A 572 -11.05 -25.73 11.74
CA LEU A 572 -10.30 -25.10 12.82
C LEU A 572 -9.86 -26.10 13.91
N GLU A 573 -10.63 -27.17 14.12
CA GLU A 573 -10.22 -28.31 14.96
C GLU A 573 -9.01 -29.06 14.34
N ALA A 574 -8.96 -29.19 13.02
CA ALA A 574 -7.88 -29.88 12.30
C ALA A 574 -6.63 -29.02 12.09
N ASN A 575 -6.80 -27.71 11.98
CA ASN A 575 -5.74 -26.72 11.72
C ASN A 575 -6.17 -25.36 12.30
N ASP A 576 -5.63 -25.00 13.45
CA ASP A 576 -5.91 -23.73 14.13
C ASP A 576 -5.27 -22.51 13.44
N ALA A 577 -4.35 -22.74 12.50
CA ALA A 577 -3.76 -21.74 11.62
C ALA A 577 -4.50 -21.59 10.28
N ALA A 578 -5.58 -22.36 10.03
CA ALA A 578 -6.38 -22.23 8.82
C ALA A 578 -7.11 -20.89 8.74
N LEU A 579 -7.23 -20.36 7.52
CA LEU A 579 -8.08 -19.22 7.18
C LEU A 579 -9.44 -19.72 6.68
N VAL A 580 -10.53 -19.24 7.28
CA VAL A 580 -11.89 -19.53 6.81
C VAL A 580 -12.61 -18.24 6.48
N VAL A 581 -12.97 -18.06 5.21
CA VAL A 581 -13.61 -16.83 4.74
C VAL A 581 -15.11 -17.03 4.64
N ARG A 582 -15.88 -16.40 5.53
CA ARG A 582 -17.33 -16.21 5.33
C ARG A 582 -17.53 -15.07 4.33
N THR A 583 -18.31 -15.35 3.31
CA THR A 583 -18.68 -14.36 2.31
C THR A 583 -20.17 -14.45 2.02
N SER A 584 -20.72 -13.37 1.48
CA SER A 584 -22.11 -13.32 1.05
C SER A 584 -22.21 -13.75 -0.41
N ALA A 585 -23.43 -13.84 -0.94
CA ALA A 585 -23.68 -14.18 -2.32
C ALA A 585 -22.81 -13.33 -3.27
N PHE A 586 -21.94 -14.00 -4.02
CA PHE A 586 -20.92 -13.34 -4.80
C PHE A 586 -21.31 -13.16 -6.28
N PHE A 587 -20.74 -12.15 -6.92
CA PHE A 587 -20.89 -11.87 -8.34
C PHE A 587 -19.54 -11.47 -8.94
N GLY A 588 -19.35 -11.72 -10.23
CA GLY A 588 -18.10 -11.36 -10.90
C GLY A 588 -18.21 -11.46 -12.42
N PRO A 589 -17.32 -10.79 -13.16
CA PRO A 589 -17.41 -10.68 -14.62
C PRO A 589 -16.85 -11.92 -15.35
N TRP A 590 -16.41 -12.95 -14.62
CA TRP A 590 -15.63 -14.07 -15.15
C TRP A 590 -16.44 -15.36 -15.33
N ASP A 591 -17.70 -15.39 -14.92
CA ASP A 591 -18.62 -16.51 -15.20
C ASP A 591 -20.06 -16.02 -15.42
N LYS A 592 -20.94 -16.99 -15.67
CA LYS A 592 -22.37 -16.78 -15.91
C LYS A 592 -23.25 -17.27 -14.74
N TYR A 593 -22.64 -17.75 -13.66
CA TYR A 593 -23.31 -18.45 -12.56
C TYR A 593 -23.51 -17.51 -11.36
N ASN A 594 -24.06 -16.33 -11.62
CA ASN A 594 -24.28 -15.32 -10.58
C ASN A 594 -25.56 -14.52 -10.84
N PHE A 595 -26.08 -13.89 -9.79
CA PHE A 595 -27.33 -13.13 -9.81
C PHE A 595 -27.29 -11.98 -10.82
N VAL A 596 -26.16 -11.27 -10.93
CA VAL A 596 -26.01 -10.14 -11.86
C VAL A 596 -26.19 -10.60 -13.31
N TYR A 597 -25.58 -11.72 -13.68
CA TYR A 597 -25.77 -12.31 -15.01
C TYR A 597 -27.23 -12.73 -15.24
N ALA A 598 -27.88 -13.36 -14.24
CA ALA A 598 -29.27 -13.79 -14.34
C ALA A 598 -30.23 -12.62 -14.58
N VAL A 599 -30.09 -11.54 -13.81
CA VAL A 599 -30.88 -10.30 -13.99
C VAL A 599 -30.66 -9.71 -15.38
N LEU A 600 -29.40 -9.53 -15.79
CA LEU A 600 -29.07 -8.97 -17.10
C LEU A 600 -29.66 -9.80 -18.24
N ASN A 601 -29.58 -11.12 -18.15
CA ASN A 601 -30.16 -12.01 -19.15
C ASN A 601 -31.69 -11.91 -19.18
N ALA A 602 -32.35 -11.86 -18.02
CA ALA A 602 -33.81 -11.73 -17.94
C ALA A 602 -34.30 -10.41 -18.57
N VAL A 603 -33.74 -9.27 -18.14
CA VAL A 603 -34.16 -7.96 -18.66
C VAL A 603 -33.82 -7.76 -20.13
N LYS A 604 -32.69 -8.29 -20.60
CA LYS A 604 -32.30 -8.25 -22.02
C LYS A 604 -33.29 -9.02 -22.90
N ASN A 605 -33.82 -10.13 -22.40
CA ASN A 605 -34.75 -10.98 -23.13
C ASN A 605 -36.23 -10.64 -22.86
N GLY A 606 -36.51 -9.60 -22.07
CA GLY A 606 -37.88 -9.24 -21.65
C GLY A 606 -38.58 -10.34 -20.83
N GLN A 607 -37.81 -11.21 -20.18
CA GLN A 607 -38.33 -12.30 -19.36
C GLN A 607 -38.66 -11.80 -17.95
N SER A 608 -39.86 -12.13 -17.48
CA SER A 608 -40.25 -11.87 -16.09
C SER A 608 -39.41 -12.71 -15.12
N MET A 609 -38.87 -12.08 -14.09
CA MET A 609 -38.09 -12.72 -13.03
C MET A 609 -38.65 -12.30 -11.68
N GLU A 610 -39.05 -13.27 -10.86
CA GLU A 610 -39.47 -13.02 -9.48
C GLU A 610 -38.23 -12.90 -8.58
N ILE A 611 -38.20 -11.89 -7.72
CA ILE A 611 -37.04 -11.55 -6.90
C ILE A 611 -37.49 -11.17 -5.49
N PRO A 612 -36.86 -11.72 -4.43
CA PRO A 612 -37.23 -11.41 -3.06
C PRO A 612 -36.91 -9.95 -2.71
N ASP A 613 -37.85 -9.24 -2.09
CA ASP A 613 -37.69 -7.85 -1.67
C ASP A 613 -37.38 -7.67 -0.17
N ASP A 614 -37.53 -8.74 0.61
CA ASP A 614 -37.38 -8.80 2.07
C ASP A 614 -36.10 -9.51 2.54
N VAL A 615 -35.30 -10.04 1.61
CA VAL A 615 -34.01 -10.70 1.91
C VAL A 615 -32.86 -9.73 1.70
N LEU A 616 -32.26 -9.28 2.80
CA LEU A 616 -31.16 -8.33 2.86
C LEU A 616 -29.81 -9.04 2.92
N VAL A 617 -28.93 -8.67 1.99
CA VAL A 617 -27.61 -9.27 1.78
C VAL A 617 -26.53 -8.20 1.62
N SER A 618 -25.27 -8.63 1.63
CA SER A 618 -24.10 -7.81 1.29
C SER A 618 -23.37 -8.39 0.07
N PRO A 619 -23.87 -8.18 -1.17
CA PRO A 619 -23.33 -8.84 -2.36
C PRO A 619 -21.82 -8.65 -2.50
N THR A 620 -21.11 -9.73 -2.83
CA THR A 620 -19.64 -9.71 -2.79
C THR A 620 -19.02 -9.85 -4.17
N TYR A 621 -18.13 -8.93 -4.54
CA TYR A 621 -17.45 -8.93 -5.83
C TYR A 621 -16.28 -9.91 -5.80
N VAL A 622 -16.35 -10.94 -6.64
CA VAL A 622 -15.40 -12.07 -6.67
C VAL A 622 -13.94 -11.60 -6.80
N PRO A 623 -13.59 -10.61 -7.66
CA PRO A 623 -12.23 -10.08 -7.71
C PRO A 623 -11.75 -9.52 -6.36
N ASP A 624 -12.56 -8.70 -5.68
CA ASP A 624 -12.19 -8.12 -4.37
C ASP A 624 -12.02 -9.20 -3.31
N LEU A 625 -12.97 -10.13 -3.24
CA LEU A 625 -12.93 -11.27 -2.32
C LEU A 625 -11.64 -12.07 -2.45
N CYS A 626 -11.28 -12.43 -3.68
CA CYS A 626 -10.12 -13.29 -3.92
C CYS A 626 -8.79 -12.54 -3.74
N HIS A 627 -8.72 -11.24 -4.06
CA HIS A 627 -7.55 -10.42 -3.75
C HIS A 627 -7.34 -10.32 -2.24
N ALA A 628 -8.39 -9.99 -1.48
CA ALA A 628 -8.31 -9.87 -0.03
C ALA A 628 -8.00 -11.21 0.66
N ALA A 629 -8.63 -12.30 0.23
CA ALA A 629 -8.33 -13.64 0.77
C ALA A 629 -6.88 -14.07 0.51
N MET A 630 -6.32 -13.74 -0.67
CA MET A 630 -4.92 -14.00 -0.96
C MET A 630 -3.98 -13.12 -0.12
N ASP A 631 -4.34 -11.86 0.13
CA ASP A 631 -3.57 -10.97 0.99
C ASP A 631 -3.53 -11.49 2.44
N LEU A 632 -4.68 -11.88 3.00
CA LEU A 632 -4.75 -12.53 4.31
C LEU A 632 -3.90 -13.79 4.39
N LEU A 633 -3.94 -14.63 3.34
CA LEU A 633 -3.20 -15.87 3.28
C LEU A 633 -1.67 -15.63 3.28
N ILE A 634 -1.22 -14.58 2.58
CA ILE A 634 0.19 -14.15 2.56
C ILE A 634 0.59 -13.52 3.90
N ASP A 635 -0.30 -12.75 4.51
CA ASP A 635 -0.15 -12.16 5.84
C ASP A 635 -0.18 -13.23 6.96
N GLN A 636 -0.46 -14.50 6.62
CA GLN A 636 -0.60 -15.64 7.55
C GLN A 636 -1.72 -15.45 8.59
N GLU A 637 -2.78 -14.76 8.18
CA GLU A 637 -3.98 -14.58 8.98
C GLU A 637 -4.76 -15.89 9.12
N LYS A 638 -5.42 -16.05 10.27
CA LYS A 638 -6.06 -17.30 10.66
C LYS A 638 -7.45 -17.10 11.26
N GLY A 639 -8.17 -18.21 11.41
CA GLY A 639 -9.53 -18.24 11.93
C GLY A 639 -10.56 -17.77 10.90
N ILE A 640 -11.75 -17.43 11.40
CA ILE A 640 -12.86 -16.97 10.57
C ILE A 640 -12.70 -15.49 10.24
N TRP A 641 -12.94 -15.11 8.98
CA TRP A 641 -12.95 -13.74 8.49
C TRP A 641 -14.19 -13.49 7.64
N HIS A 642 -14.83 -12.34 7.83
CA HIS A 642 -15.90 -11.88 6.95
C HIS A 642 -15.27 -11.06 5.82
N ILE A 643 -15.58 -11.42 4.57
CA ILE A 643 -15.15 -10.66 3.39
C ILE A 643 -16.36 -10.44 2.48
N SER A 644 -16.85 -9.20 2.49
CA SER A 644 -17.97 -8.71 1.67
C SER A 644 -17.74 -7.25 1.27
N ASN A 645 -18.28 -6.84 0.12
CA ASN A 645 -18.28 -5.41 -0.22
C ASN A 645 -19.18 -4.64 0.74
N SER A 646 -18.76 -3.42 1.08
CA SER A 646 -19.52 -2.56 1.99
C SER A 646 -20.85 -2.14 1.33
N GLY A 647 -21.95 -2.33 2.05
CA GLY A 647 -23.30 -1.98 1.61
C GLY A 647 -24.33 -3.04 1.97
N ILE A 648 -25.59 -2.61 2.11
CA ILE A 648 -26.75 -3.46 2.38
C ILE A 648 -27.75 -3.25 1.26
N THR A 649 -28.32 -4.32 0.73
CA THR A 649 -29.37 -4.23 -0.28
C THR A 649 -30.28 -5.45 -0.25
N SER A 650 -31.53 -5.30 -0.67
CA SER A 650 -32.38 -6.45 -0.99
C SER A 650 -32.07 -6.97 -2.40
N TRP A 651 -32.40 -8.23 -2.69
CA TRP A 651 -32.22 -8.74 -4.06
C TRP A 651 -33.01 -7.95 -5.10
N ALA A 652 -34.23 -7.50 -4.77
CA ALA A 652 -35.05 -6.68 -5.66
C ALA A 652 -34.41 -5.32 -5.96
N GLU A 653 -33.88 -4.64 -4.93
CA GLU A 653 -33.16 -3.38 -5.10
C GLU A 653 -31.88 -3.58 -5.93
N PHE A 654 -31.09 -4.60 -5.62
CA PHE A 654 -29.88 -4.92 -6.37
C PHE A 654 -30.17 -5.21 -7.84
N GLY A 655 -31.22 -6.00 -8.12
CA GLY A 655 -31.72 -6.27 -9.47
C GLY A 655 -32.11 -4.98 -10.22
N GLY A 656 -32.79 -4.07 -9.54
CA GLY A 656 -33.15 -2.75 -10.07
C GLY A 656 -31.93 -1.92 -10.44
N ILE A 657 -30.92 -1.84 -9.56
CA ILE A 657 -29.67 -1.12 -9.81
C ILE A 657 -28.93 -1.70 -11.03
N ILE A 658 -28.86 -3.03 -11.14
CA ILE A 658 -28.20 -3.72 -12.26
C ILE A 658 -28.89 -3.38 -13.59
N ALA A 659 -30.22 -3.50 -13.64
CA ALA A 659 -31.00 -3.22 -14.84
C ALA A 659 -30.88 -1.76 -15.28
N ALA A 660 -31.00 -0.82 -14.33
CA ALA A 660 -30.86 0.61 -14.58
C ALA A 660 -29.48 0.96 -15.13
N LYS A 661 -28.40 0.44 -14.51
CA LYS A 661 -27.02 0.67 -14.94
C LYS A 661 -26.73 0.08 -16.32
N ALA A 662 -27.43 -0.99 -16.69
CA ALA A 662 -27.35 -1.60 -18.02
C ALA A 662 -28.24 -0.93 -19.08
N GLY A 663 -29.08 0.05 -18.70
CA GLY A 663 -29.99 0.74 -19.61
C GLY A 663 -31.26 -0.05 -19.98
N TYR A 664 -31.68 -1.01 -19.14
CA TYR A 664 -32.90 -1.80 -19.34
C TYR A 664 -34.02 -1.38 -18.39
N SER A 665 -35.28 -1.64 -18.81
CA SER A 665 -36.45 -1.46 -17.94
C SER A 665 -36.44 -2.46 -16.78
N THR A 666 -36.87 -2.02 -15.60
CA THR A 666 -37.08 -2.86 -14.41
C THR A 666 -38.45 -3.53 -14.39
N SER A 667 -39.34 -3.24 -15.35
CA SER A 667 -40.73 -3.72 -15.35
C SER A 667 -40.89 -5.24 -15.39
N THR A 668 -39.87 -5.98 -15.80
CA THR A 668 -39.87 -7.45 -15.80
C THR A 668 -39.31 -8.05 -14.51
N LEU A 669 -38.77 -7.25 -13.59
CA LEU A 669 -38.34 -7.70 -12.27
C LEU A 669 -39.51 -7.54 -11.31
N ILE A 670 -40.07 -8.67 -10.85
CA ILE A 670 -41.25 -8.73 -9.99
C ILE A 670 -40.80 -8.96 -8.56
N ALA A 671 -40.82 -7.89 -7.75
CA ALA A 671 -40.57 -7.96 -6.32
C ALA A 671 -41.67 -8.77 -5.61
N LYS A 672 -41.26 -9.73 -4.78
CA LYS A 672 -42.16 -10.52 -3.93
C LYS A 672 -41.52 -10.79 -2.56
N PRO A 673 -42.31 -11.01 -1.50
CA PRO A 673 -41.78 -11.55 -0.26
C PRO A 673 -41.17 -12.93 -0.45
N SER A 674 -40.10 -13.24 0.26
CA SER A 674 -39.41 -14.53 0.26
C SER A 674 -40.34 -15.72 0.53
N ALA A 675 -41.38 -15.52 1.35
CA ALA A 675 -42.40 -16.51 1.64
C ALA A 675 -43.18 -17.00 0.40
N GLU A 676 -43.20 -16.21 -0.68
CA GLU A 676 -43.87 -16.56 -1.94
C GLU A 676 -42.93 -17.23 -2.96
N MET A 677 -41.61 -17.25 -2.71
CA MET A 677 -40.59 -17.70 -3.66
C MET A 677 -40.52 -19.24 -3.85
N CYS A 678 -41.40 -20.00 -3.17
CA CYS A 678 -41.50 -21.47 -3.26
C CYS A 678 -40.18 -22.21 -3.01
N TRP A 679 -39.28 -21.62 -2.22
CA TRP A 679 -38.01 -22.20 -1.83
C TRP A 679 -38.19 -23.42 -0.92
N LYS A 680 -37.33 -24.44 -1.10
CA LYS A 680 -37.33 -25.64 -0.24
C LYS A 680 -36.60 -25.38 1.07
N ALA A 681 -35.43 -24.75 0.98
CA ALA A 681 -34.61 -24.37 2.11
C ALA A 681 -35.08 -23.03 2.69
N ARG A 682 -35.21 -22.98 4.02
CA ARG A 682 -35.43 -21.70 4.72
C ARG A 682 -34.17 -20.84 4.59
N ARG A 683 -34.34 -19.56 4.26
CA ARG A 683 -33.23 -18.61 4.14
C ARG A 683 -33.41 -17.47 5.16
N PRO A 684 -32.33 -16.96 5.75
CA PRO A 684 -32.39 -15.80 6.64
C PRO A 684 -32.90 -14.59 5.84
N LEU A 685 -33.75 -13.77 6.47
CA LEU A 685 -34.17 -12.49 5.89
C LEU A 685 -33.06 -11.44 5.96
N TYR A 686 -32.07 -11.63 6.83
CA TYR A 686 -30.95 -10.73 7.01
C TYR A 686 -29.65 -11.55 7.12
N SER A 687 -28.72 -11.39 6.18
CA SER A 687 -27.41 -12.09 6.22
C SER A 687 -26.23 -11.15 5.92
N VAL A 688 -26.43 -9.86 6.14
CA VAL A 688 -25.40 -8.83 5.91
C VAL A 688 -24.17 -9.11 6.77
N LEU A 689 -23.00 -9.12 6.14
CA LEU A 689 -21.72 -9.30 6.82
C LEU A 689 -20.99 -7.96 6.97
N GLU A 690 -20.37 -7.78 8.13
CA GLU A 690 -19.35 -6.78 8.42
C GLU A 690 -18.11 -7.48 8.98
N SER A 691 -16.92 -7.02 8.61
CA SER A 691 -15.68 -7.54 9.20
C SER A 691 -15.31 -6.76 10.46
N GLY A 692 -15.43 -7.41 11.62
CA GLY A 692 -14.92 -6.91 12.90
C GLY A 692 -13.40 -7.02 13.03
N LYS A 693 -12.76 -7.87 12.21
CA LYS A 693 -11.30 -7.95 12.05
C LYS A 693 -10.74 -6.93 11.07
N GLY A 694 -11.65 -6.21 10.42
CA GLY A 694 -11.44 -4.97 9.70
C GLY A 694 -10.73 -5.10 8.35
N ILE A 695 -11.11 -6.09 7.55
CA ILE A 695 -11.02 -5.91 6.10
C ILE A 695 -12.18 -5.02 5.67
N LYS A 696 -11.86 -3.94 4.95
CA LYS A 696 -12.85 -3.10 4.29
C LYS A 696 -12.70 -3.19 2.78
N LEU A 697 -13.57 -3.97 2.14
CA LEU A 697 -13.66 -3.97 0.69
C LEU A 697 -14.35 -2.69 0.17
N PRO A 698 -14.13 -2.32 -1.10
CA PRO A 698 -14.82 -1.21 -1.74
C PRO A 698 -16.35 -1.27 -1.60
N LEU A 699 -17.00 -0.12 -1.76
CA LEU A 699 -18.46 -0.03 -1.79
C LEU A 699 -19.04 -0.90 -2.91
N LEU A 700 -20.23 -1.46 -2.70
CA LEU A 700 -20.93 -2.27 -3.71
C LEU A 700 -21.12 -1.50 -5.04
N GLU A 701 -21.35 -0.19 -4.99
CA GLU A 701 -21.49 0.65 -6.18
C GLU A 701 -20.21 0.70 -7.03
N ASP A 702 -19.03 0.79 -6.38
CA ASP A 702 -17.73 0.74 -7.04
C ASP A 702 -17.49 -0.63 -7.68
N ALA A 703 -17.78 -1.70 -6.94
CA ALA A 703 -17.69 -3.07 -7.45
C ALA A 703 -18.59 -3.28 -8.68
N LEU A 704 -19.82 -2.74 -8.67
CA LEU A 704 -20.70 -2.76 -9.83
C LEU A 704 -20.13 -1.94 -10.99
N HIS A 705 -19.55 -0.77 -10.74
CA HIS A 705 -18.88 0.01 -11.79
C HIS A 705 -17.80 -0.84 -12.48
N ARG A 706 -16.89 -1.43 -11.71
CA ARG A 706 -15.82 -2.30 -12.22
C ARG A 706 -16.35 -3.57 -12.88
N TYR A 707 -17.46 -4.13 -12.43
CA TYR A 707 -18.12 -5.25 -13.12
C TYR A 707 -18.52 -4.86 -14.54
N PHE A 708 -19.15 -3.69 -14.73
CA PHE A 708 -19.60 -3.25 -16.07
C PHE A 708 -18.45 -2.85 -16.99
N GLU A 709 -17.32 -2.38 -16.46
CA GLU A 709 -16.10 -2.13 -17.25
C GLU A 709 -15.41 -3.43 -17.68
N ASN A 710 -15.38 -4.43 -16.80
CA ASN A 710 -14.64 -5.68 -17.03
C ASN A 710 -15.46 -6.83 -17.60
N ARG A 711 -16.79 -6.64 -17.80
CA ARG A 711 -17.65 -7.70 -18.32
C ARG A 711 -17.21 -8.10 -19.72
N ILE A 712 -17.07 -9.41 -19.93
CA ILE A 712 -16.94 -9.97 -21.27
C ILE A 712 -18.32 -9.82 -21.93
N VAL A 713 -18.42 -9.01 -22.98
CA VAL A 713 -19.67 -8.77 -23.74
C VAL A 713 -20.12 -10.03 -24.45
#